data_AF-A0A0V1BDC8-F1
#
_entry.id   AF-A0A0V1BDC8-F1
#
_cell.length_a   1.000
_cell.length_b   1.000
_cell.length_c   1.000
_cell.angle_alpha   90.00
_cell.angle_beta   90.00
_cell.angle_gamma   90.00
#
_symmetry.space_group_name_H-M   'P 1'
#
loop_
_entity.id
_entity.type
_entity.pdbx_description
1 polymer ?
#
loop_
_entity_poly.entity_id
_entity_poly.type
_entity_poly.pdbx_seq_one_letter_code
_entity_poly.pdbx_strand_id
1 'polypeptide(L)'
;MKFLFTFFEPAHHVFIWYSSTILGILFLITVAQPTDQDHLNLVRRHTSYGDVLGFVHHGKLASAECYLGIPYARPPINDRRFAYPEPVDHWINLYNATYFRPWCVQFWYSDVYLEKREQSEDCLYLNIFVPRKTVHAKPYPVLVWIHGGSYQVGGSQLFPINGTVDNIVSHGVIFVSINYRLGPLGFLTNMRSGLFGNYGLEDQIVALQWIKDTIGLFDGDPSRITVGGESSGAASVSILATSPRTIGLFQRAVIRSGSAMSPWAIQSTNTDLNSARLMEVTNCSFNDDKKTMECLRTLSISQMKNIWKLLADDGMKLIYSKSDSKSINYNHPFLAHTYFTPVVDKYRENQSIIPLPAERLIRENARLPLMIGSTTGECIAYVSWLAYLAENDRIDLCNIEFVAPSFRFKNAEQVKQAIYQHYFDNRPIQHDTNLSHILVKIVTDQNIKVPMMKEISYYTNKNVPIFVYSFDYSDDKLQNMHLSFAMRDQGAAHGFDLVYLFQSMSVLDPRNITVEWASEDLNITYFIASTMTNFVKFGNPNFQKESNKLQFHWPPFDFPSSQQMYIGSQIKPIKVPFELLYFWNRTIEIIQTLSLQHDFIFEPPTVSNFHCGVFEDYELLNYRVAFFTVLTLSLAMLFLLGFCCFLHVNYRNQEKNIPTVVE
;
A
#
# COMPACT_ATOMS: atom_id res chain seq x y z
N MET A 1 12.58 41.06 -12.02
CA MET A 1 13.29 42.22 -11.43
C MET A 1 13.79 41.82 -10.03
N LYS A 2 14.92 42.33 -9.52
CA LYS A 2 15.52 41.83 -8.27
C LYS A 2 14.75 42.30 -7.03
N PHE A 3 14.40 41.37 -6.14
CA PHE A 3 14.56 41.53 -4.69
C PHE A 3 14.92 40.17 -4.08
N LEU A 4 15.83 40.14 -3.10
CA LEU A 4 16.41 38.91 -2.54
C LEU A 4 16.67 39.10 -1.03
N PHE A 5 16.80 37.98 -0.32
CA PHE A 5 17.05 37.88 1.12
C PHE A 5 18.34 38.58 1.60
N THR A 6 18.27 39.25 2.76
CA THR A 6 19.20 39.13 3.92
C THR A 6 18.39 39.49 5.19
N PHE A 7 18.40 38.77 6.33
CA PHE A 7 19.43 38.20 7.21
C PHE A 7 20.06 39.17 8.25
N PHE A 8 19.59 39.04 9.50
CA PHE A 8 20.33 38.94 10.79
C PHE A 8 21.32 40.02 11.33
N GLU A 9 21.50 39.95 12.67
CA GLU A 9 22.62 40.47 13.50
C GLU A 9 22.76 42.00 13.75
N PRO A 10 23.59 42.46 14.73
CA PRO A 10 23.82 41.95 16.11
C PRO A 10 23.94 43.08 17.19
N ALA A 11 24.10 42.75 18.49
CA ALA A 11 25.07 43.35 19.46
C ALA A 11 24.80 43.04 20.96
N HIS A 12 25.86 42.85 21.76
CA HIS A 12 25.88 42.97 23.25
C HIS A 12 26.29 44.40 23.67
N HIS A 13 26.41 44.87 24.94
CA HIS A 13 27.25 44.42 26.08
C HIS A 13 27.20 45.55 27.18
N VAL A 14 27.63 45.49 28.46
CA VAL A 14 28.23 44.54 29.44
C VAL A 14 27.79 44.98 30.88
N PHE A 15 28.32 44.35 31.95
CA PHE A 15 28.43 44.89 33.35
C PHE A 15 27.11 45.03 34.16
N ILE A 16 27.03 45.23 35.49
CA ILE A 16 27.90 45.21 36.71
C ILE A 16 26.90 45.05 37.91
N TRP A 17 27.10 44.52 39.13
CA TRP A 17 27.99 43.62 39.94
C TRP A 17 27.18 43.41 41.29
N TYR A 18 27.45 42.61 42.34
CA TYR A 18 28.41 41.59 42.83
C TYR A 18 27.71 40.93 44.08
N SER A 19 28.11 39.83 44.74
CA SER A 19 29.18 38.81 44.61
C SER A 19 28.90 37.61 45.55
N SER A 20 29.85 36.67 45.66
CA SER A 20 29.99 35.51 46.59
C SER A 20 29.64 35.79 48.08
N THR A 21 29.15 34.85 48.92
CA THR A 21 29.80 33.56 49.34
C THR A 21 28.87 32.53 50.04
N ILE A 22 28.97 31.25 49.62
CA ILE A 22 29.18 29.98 50.39
C ILE A 22 28.30 29.61 51.63
N LEU A 23 27.98 28.29 51.71
CA LEU A 23 27.54 27.44 52.85
C LEU A 23 26.05 27.46 53.30
N GLY A 24 25.27 26.56 52.69
CA GLY A 24 24.83 25.32 53.38
C GLY A 24 23.63 25.37 54.34
N ILE A 25 22.54 24.71 53.94
CA ILE A 25 21.69 23.82 54.77
C ILE A 25 20.95 22.87 53.81
N LEU A 26 20.81 21.59 54.17
CA LEU A 26 19.89 20.69 53.45
C LEU A 26 18.46 21.01 53.86
N PHE A 27 17.58 21.22 52.88
CA PHE A 27 16.15 21.09 53.08
C PHE A 27 15.53 20.23 51.97
N LEU A 28 14.75 19.24 52.39
CA LEU A 28 14.09 18.28 51.50
C LEU A 28 12.92 18.96 50.79
N ILE A 29 13.17 19.55 49.63
CA ILE A 29 12.11 19.77 48.66
C ILE A 29 11.78 18.41 48.05
N THR A 30 10.82 17.72 48.65
CA THR A 30 10.16 16.57 48.02
C THR A 30 9.43 17.07 46.78
N VAL A 31 10.09 17.00 45.62
CA VAL A 31 9.43 17.14 44.32
C VAL A 31 8.43 16.00 44.23
N ALA A 32 7.15 16.32 44.46
CA ALA A 32 6.06 15.42 44.21
C ALA A 32 5.95 15.22 42.70
N GLN A 33 6.68 14.22 42.18
CA GLN A 33 6.37 13.64 40.89
C GLN A 33 4.91 13.16 40.94
N PRO A 34 4.11 13.35 39.89
CA PRO A 34 2.80 12.72 39.80
C PRO A 34 3.01 11.21 39.66
N THR A 35 3.04 10.51 40.80
CA THR A 35 3.14 9.05 40.86
C THR A 35 1.79 8.41 40.58
N ASP A 36 1.26 8.66 39.37
CA ASP A 36 0.32 7.74 38.73
C ASP A 36 1.08 6.47 38.32
N GLN A 37 1.61 5.76 39.32
CA GLN A 37 1.81 4.33 39.23
C GLN A 37 0.44 3.65 39.32
N ASP A 38 -0.39 3.87 38.29
CA ASP A 38 -1.51 2.99 38.01
C ASP A 38 -0.94 1.57 37.98
N HIS A 39 -1.37 0.74 38.94
CA HIS A 39 -0.72 -0.53 39.22
C HIS A 39 -1.03 -1.51 38.08
N LEU A 40 -0.21 -1.46 37.02
CA LEU A 40 -0.27 -2.36 35.87
C LEU A 40 -0.49 -3.79 36.36
N ASN A 41 -1.68 -4.31 36.10
CA ASN A 41 -2.12 -5.61 36.60
C ASN A 41 -1.34 -6.71 35.87
N LEU A 42 -0.14 -7.03 36.39
CA LEU A 42 0.82 -7.91 35.74
C LEU A 42 0.27 -9.32 35.55
N VAL A 43 0.56 -9.91 34.40
CA VAL A 43 0.13 -11.26 34.01
C VAL A 43 1.29 -12.03 33.39
N ARG A 44 1.37 -13.33 33.68
CA ARG A 44 2.45 -14.22 33.22
C ARG A 44 1.88 -15.30 32.32
N ARG A 45 2.56 -15.56 31.20
CA ARG A 45 2.32 -16.71 30.32
C ARG A 45 3.56 -17.58 30.27
N HIS A 46 3.36 -18.89 30.26
CA HIS A 46 4.41 -19.87 30.02
C HIS A 46 4.44 -20.16 28.52
N THR A 47 5.57 -19.95 27.85
CA THR A 47 5.74 -20.23 26.41
C THR A 47 6.79 -21.31 26.17
N SER A 48 6.82 -21.88 24.97
CA SER A 48 7.89 -22.79 24.51
C SER A 48 9.29 -22.20 24.67
N TYR A 49 9.43 -20.88 24.54
CA TYR A 49 10.70 -20.16 24.66
C TYR A 49 11.04 -19.74 26.11
N GLY A 50 10.13 -19.94 27.06
CA GLY A 50 10.26 -19.47 28.44
C GLY A 50 9.08 -18.59 28.86
N ASP A 51 9.20 -17.95 30.02
CA ASP A 51 8.08 -17.21 30.61
C ASP A 51 8.04 -15.74 30.16
N VAL A 52 6.84 -15.22 29.91
CA VAL A 52 6.61 -13.84 29.46
C VAL A 52 5.73 -13.09 30.46
N LEU A 53 6.19 -11.92 30.88
CA LEU A 53 5.46 -10.95 31.70
C LEU A 53 4.80 -9.89 30.81
N GLY A 54 3.49 -9.78 30.88
CA GLY A 54 2.71 -8.69 30.31
C GLY A 54 1.87 -8.00 31.38
N PHE A 55 0.87 -7.23 30.96
CA PHE A 55 -0.04 -6.50 31.85
C PHE A 55 -1.48 -6.56 31.32
N VAL A 56 -2.45 -6.27 32.18
CA VAL A 56 -3.85 -6.12 31.78
C VAL A 56 -4.14 -4.67 31.43
N HIS A 57 -4.72 -4.45 30.26
CA HIS A 57 -5.34 -3.19 29.88
C HIS A 57 -6.86 -3.28 30.00
N HIS A 58 -7.50 -2.20 30.45
CA HIS A 58 -8.95 -2.11 30.61
C HIS A 58 -9.52 -1.13 29.57
N GLY A 59 -10.07 -1.66 28.47
CA GLY A 59 -10.81 -0.87 27.48
C GLY A 59 -12.26 -0.61 27.88
N LYS A 60 -12.99 0.14 27.05
CA LYS A 60 -14.38 0.58 27.27
C LYS A 60 -15.37 -0.58 27.34
N LEU A 61 -15.15 -1.63 26.53
CA LEU A 61 -16.07 -2.76 26.35
C LEU A 61 -15.51 -4.11 26.84
N ALA A 62 -14.18 -4.24 26.92
CA ALA A 62 -13.50 -5.46 27.30
C ALA A 62 -12.13 -5.15 27.92
N SER A 63 -11.57 -6.11 28.66
CA SER A 63 -10.16 -6.05 29.09
C SER A 63 -9.31 -6.96 28.19
N ALA A 64 -8.02 -6.65 28.09
CA ALA A 64 -7.05 -7.44 27.35
C ALA A 64 -5.83 -7.77 28.22
N GLU A 65 -5.18 -8.90 27.96
CA GLU A 65 -3.81 -9.13 28.39
C GLU A 65 -2.87 -8.69 27.25
N CYS A 66 -2.00 -7.74 27.53
CA CYS A 66 -1.10 -7.10 26.58
C CYS A 66 0.33 -7.58 26.82
N TYR A 67 0.95 -8.11 25.78
CA TYR A 67 2.35 -8.53 25.76
C TYR A 67 3.05 -7.82 24.62
N LEU A 68 3.86 -6.82 24.93
CA LEU A 68 4.49 -5.89 23.98
C LEU A 68 5.97 -6.23 23.84
N GLY A 69 6.47 -6.33 22.61
CA GLY A 69 7.90 -6.53 22.36
C GLY A 69 8.43 -7.95 22.64
N ILE A 70 7.66 -8.99 22.30
CA ILE A 70 8.17 -10.38 22.31
C ILE A 70 9.04 -10.61 21.06
N PRO A 71 10.28 -11.11 21.17
CA PRO A 71 11.12 -11.39 20.01
C PRO A 71 10.64 -12.66 19.29
N TYR A 72 10.52 -12.61 17.97
CA TYR A 72 10.20 -13.78 17.15
C TYR A 72 11.42 -14.33 16.38
N ALA A 73 12.45 -13.51 16.18
CA ALA A 73 13.73 -13.89 15.60
C ALA A 73 14.91 -13.24 16.35
N ARG A 74 16.11 -13.82 16.25
CA ARG A 74 17.35 -13.24 16.79
C ARG A 74 17.65 -11.88 16.15
N PRO A 75 18.25 -10.91 16.87
CA PRO A 75 18.55 -9.58 16.34
C PRO A 75 19.43 -9.64 15.07
N PRO A 76 19.03 -8.99 13.94
CA PRO A 76 19.74 -9.03 12.67
C PRO A 76 20.97 -8.08 12.63
N ILE A 77 21.74 -8.06 13.71
CA ILE A 77 22.90 -7.19 13.95
C ILE A 77 24.23 -7.88 13.58
N ASN A 78 25.29 -7.10 13.37
CA ASN A 78 26.64 -7.59 13.06
C ASN A 78 26.62 -8.59 11.89
N ASP A 79 27.11 -9.82 12.07
CA ASP A 79 27.09 -10.89 11.07
C ASP A 79 25.69 -11.42 10.70
N ARG A 80 24.64 -10.97 11.38
CA ARG A 80 23.24 -11.26 11.04
C ARG A 80 22.62 -10.19 10.15
N ARG A 81 23.31 -9.06 9.93
CA ARG A 81 22.88 -8.06 8.96
C ARG A 81 22.98 -8.64 7.54
N PHE A 82 21.91 -8.45 6.77
CA PHE A 82 21.66 -9.07 5.47
C PHE A 82 21.68 -10.62 5.48
N ALA A 83 21.44 -11.24 6.64
CA ALA A 83 21.09 -12.66 6.74
C ALA A 83 19.57 -12.85 6.86
N TYR A 84 19.08 -14.06 6.59
CA TYR A 84 17.71 -14.44 6.93
C TYR A 84 17.51 -14.54 8.45
N PRO A 85 16.29 -14.25 8.94
CA PRO A 85 15.99 -14.29 10.37
C PRO A 85 16.18 -15.71 10.93
N GLU A 86 16.88 -15.82 12.06
CA GLU A 86 17.03 -17.09 12.79
C GLU A 86 16.06 -17.17 13.98
N PRO A 87 15.62 -18.38 14.37
CA PRO A 87 14.81 -18.58 15.58
C PRO A 87 15.46 -18.01 16.84
N VAL A 88 14.64 -17.48 17.76
CA VAL A 88 15.09 -17.01 19.08
C VAL A 88 15.57 -18.14 19.97
N ASP A 89 16.52 -17.82 20.85
CA ASP A 89 16.92 -18.67 21.97
C ASP A 89 15.86 -18.71 23.07
N HIS A 90 15.85 -19.80 23.85
CA HIS A 90 15.04 -19.88 25.06
C HIS A 90 15.59 -18.93 26.14
N TRP A 91 14.71 -18.19 26.81
CA TRP A 91 15.06 -17.32 27.94
C TRP A 91 14.78 -18.00 29.28
N ILE A 92 15.83 -18.11 30.11
CA ILE A 92 15.77 -18.77 31.43
C ILE A 92 14.98 -17.92 32.44
N ASN A 93 15.13 -16.59 32.36
CA ASN A 93 14.48 -15.64 33.26
C ASN A 93 13.18 -15.11 32.64
N LEU A 94 12.25 -14.67 33.50
CA LEU A 94 10.99 -14.05 33.10
C LEU A 94 11.21 -12.86 32.15
N TYR A 95 10.79 -12.99 30.89
CA TYR A 95 10.96 -11.97 29.86
C TYR A 95 9.97 -10.83 30.07
N ASN A 96 10.47 -9.59 30.15
CA ASN A 96 9.62 -8.42 30.37
C ASN A 96 9.05 -7.86 29.05
N ALA A 97 7.78 -8.19 28.78
CA ALA A 97 7.01 -7.73 27.62
C ALA A 97 5.90 -6.73 28.04
N THR A 98 6.17 -5.80 28.96
CA THR A 98 5.20 -4.75 29.35
C THR A 98 5.30 -3.46 28.53
N TYR A 99 6.29 -3.34 27.63
CA TYR A 99 6.57 -2.13 26.87
C TYR A 99 7.04 -2.46 25.44
N PHE A 100 6.63 -1.63 24.48
CA PHE A 100 7.06 -1.76 23.09
C PHE A 100 8.60 -1.71 22.98
N ARG A 101 9.13 -2.47 22.02
CA ARG A 101 10.55 -2.46 21.64
C ARG A 101 10.82 -1.38 20.57
N PRO A 102 12.08 -1.10 20.21
CA PRO A 102 12.40 -0.16 19.15
C PRO A 102 11.69 -0.46 17.82
N TRP A 103 11.53 0.58 17.02
CA TRP A 103 11.14 0.47 15.62
C TRP A 103 12.33 -0.09 14.82
N CYS A 104 12.07 -0.76 13.70
CA CYS A 104 13.14 -1.02 12.74
C CYS A 104 13.68 0.31 12.19
N VAL A 105 14.94 0.32 11.75
CA VAL A 105 15.57 1.50 11.14
C VAL A 105 14.69 2.05 10.00
N GLN A 106 14.25 3.29 10.16
CA GLN A 106 13.35 3.99 9.24
C GLN A 106 14.15 4.75 8.19
N PHE A 107 13.72 4.69 6.93
CA PHE A 107 14.33 5.38 5.80
C PHE A 107 13.31 6.33 5.15
N TRP A 108 13.47 7.63 5.39
CA TRP A 108 12.54 8.65 4.89
C TRP A 108 13.20 10.00 4.65
N TYR A 109 12.50 10.86 3.92
CA TYR A 109 12.94 12.23 3.67
C TYR A 109 12.54 13.14 4.84
N SER A 110 13.51 13.43 5.71
CA SER A 110 13.53 14.57 6.64
C SER A 110 12.33 14.73 7.61
N ASP A 111 11.69 13.62 7.99
CA ASP A 111 10.62 13.63 9.00
C ASP A 111 11.21 13.61 10.42
N VAL A 112 11.12 14.77 11.08
CA VAL A 112 11.63 15.01 12.43
C VAL A 112 10.86 14.22 13.51
N TYR A 113 9.63 13.77 13.25
CA TYR A 113 8.85 12.94 14.19
C TYR A 113 9.22 11.46 14.07
N LEU A 114 9.47 10.96 12.84
CA LEU A 114 10.03 9.62 12.62
C LEU A 114 11.47 9.54 13.14
N GLU A 115 12.31 10.53 12.88
CA GLU A 115 13.71 10.56 13.36
C GLU A 115 13.83 10.66 14.90
N LYS A 116 12.78 11.11 15.60
CA LYS A 116 12.68 11.10 17.07
C LYS A 116 12.20 9.77 17.67
N ARG A 117 11.70 8.81 16.87
CA ARG A 117 11.32 7.48 17.38
C ARG A 117 12.57 6.68 17.74
N GLU A 118 12.49 5.87 18.79
CA GLU A 118 13.53 4.90 19.12
C GLU A 118 13.60 3.84 18.01
N GLN A 119 14.76 3.75 17.35
CA GLN A 119 15.01 2.89 16.20
C GLN A 119 16.25 2.03 16.42
N SER A 120 16.18 0.76 16.03
CA SER A 120 17.29 -0.19 16.12
C SER A 120 17.30 -1.16 14.93
N GLU A 121 18.42 -1.84 14.73
CA GLU A 121 18.47 -3.07 13.94
C GLU A 121 17.95 -4.27 14.74
N ASP A 122 18.13 -4.27 16.07
CA ASP A 122 17.41 -5.15 16.98
C ASP A 122 15.94 -4.69 17.07
N CYS A 123 15.14 -5.19 16.12
CA CYS A 123 13.76 -4.77 15.95
C CYS A 123 12.78 -5.91 15.62
N LEU A 124 13.20 -7.18 15.57
CA LEU A 124 12.38 -8.32 15.15
C LEU A 124 11.43 -8.82 16.25
N TYR A 125 10.52 -7.93 16.63
CA TYR A 125 9.57 -8.06 17.72
C TYR A 125 8.11 -8.04 17.24
N LEU A 126 7.23 -8.64 18.04
CA LEU A 126 5.78 -8.58 17.89
C LEU A 126 5.08 -8.24 19.22
N ASN A 127 3.83 -7.83 19.12
CA ASN A 127 2.97 -7.49 20.26
C ASN A 127 1.66 -8.28 20.17
N ILE A 128 1.19 -8.84 21.28
CA ILE A 128 -0.01 -9.70 21.37
C ILE A 128 -1.03 -9.08 22.31
N PHE A 129 -2.29 -9.02 21.90
CA PHE A 129 -3.42 -8.51 22.68
C PHE A 129 -4.49 -9.60 22.80
N VAL A 130 -4.62 -10.20 23.99
CA VAL A 130 -5.47 -11.38 24.25
C VAL A 130 -6.78 -10.99 24.96
N PRO A 131 -7.98 -11.39 24.47
CA PRO A 131 -9.24 -11.02 25.10
C PRO A 131 -9.47 -11.64 26.49
N ARG A 132 -9.64 -10.80 27.52
CA ARG A 132 -9.84 -11.19 28.92
C ARG A 132 -11.31 -11.04 29.30
N LYS A 133 -11.98 -12.17 29.59
CA LYS A 133 -13.43 -12.26 29.91
C LYS A 133 -14.37 -11.70 28.83
N THR A 134 -14.24 -12.15 27.58
CA THR A 134 -15.28 -11.87 26.55
C THR A 134 -16.41 -12.90 26.58
N VAL A 135 -17.51 -12.60 25.88
CA VAL A 135 -18.65 -13.52 25.68
C VAL A 135 -18.33 -14.66 24.68
N HIS A 136 -17.14 -14.64 24.07
CA HIS A 136 -16.72 -15.61 23.06
C HIS A 136 -15.85 -16.71 23.67
N ALA A 137 -16.10 -17.96 23.27
CA ALA A 137 -15.37 -19.12 23.77
C ALA A 137 -13.95 -19.20 23.16
N LYS A 138 -13.00 -19.65 23.99
CA LYS A 138 -11.64 -20.03 23.56
C LYS A 138 -11.66 -21.33 22.73
N PRO A 139 -10.67 -21.56 21.84
CA PRO A 139 -9.59 -20.66 21.48
C PRO A 139 -10.07 -19.52 20.56
N TYR A 140 -9.41 -18.37 20.66
CA TYR A 140 -9.77 -17.17 19.89
C TYR A 140 -9.11 -17.18 18.49
N PRO A 141 -9.83 -16.80 17.42
CA PRO A 141 -9.20 -16.58 16.12
C PRO A 141 -8.27 -15.36 16.17
N VAL A 142 -7.27 -15.37 15.29
CA VAL A 142 -6.12 -14.45 15.37
C VAL A 142 -6.09 -13.55 14.14
N LEU A 143 -5.91 -12.24 14.35
CA LEU A 143 -5.58 -11.27 13.31
C LEU A 143 -4.14 -10.81 13.50
N VAL A 144 -3.25 -11.22 12.60
CA VAL A 144 -1.86 -10.75 12.54
C VAL A 144 -1.79 -9.57 11.58
N TRP A 145 -1.15 -8.47 11.97
CA TRP A 145 -1.12 -7.24 11.19
C TRP A 145 0.29 -6.84 10.76
N ILE A 146 0.44 -6.65 9.44
CA ILE A 146 1.65 -6.16 8.77
C ILE A 146 1.42 -4.69 8.41
N HIS A 147 2.29 -3.80 8.89
CA HIS A 147 2.11 -2.36 8.69
C HIS A 147 2.42 -1.88 7.25
N GLY A 148 1.82 -0.76 6.86
CA GLY A 148 2.19 0.01 5.68
C GLY A 148 3.53 0.74 5.82
N GLY A 149 3.76 1.76 4.98
CA GLY A 149 4.99 2.56 5.00
C GLY A 149 5.98 2.31 3.86
N SER A 150 5.48 1.95 2.67
CA SER A 150 6.28 1.88 1.42
C SER A 150 7.49 0.92 1.45
N TYR A 151 7.50 -0.03 2.38
CA TYR A 151 8.67 -0.83 2.76
C TYR A 151 9.88 -0.04 3.31
N GLN A 152 9.79 1.28 3.52
CA GLN A 152 10.88 2.13 4.03
C GLN A 152 10.66 2.59 5.48
N VAL A 153 9.41 2.72 5.90
CA VAL A 153 8.98 3.20 7.22
C VAL A 153 7.86 2.32 7.79
N GLY A 154 7.39 2.65 9.00
CA GLY A 154 6.33 1.96 9.72
C GLY A 154 6.86 1.09 10.88
N GLY A 155 5.95 0.63 11.72
CA GLY A 155 6.27 -0.20 12.88
C GLY A 155 5.02 -0.79 13.55
N SER A 156 5.21 -1.86 14.34
CA SER A 156 4.15 -2.53 15.10
C SER A 156 3.47 -1.65 16.16
N GLN A 157 4.09 -0.52 16.50
CA GLN A 157 3.68 0.46 17.50
C GLN A 157 2.75 1.56 16.93
N LEU A 158 2.46 1.54 15.61
CA LEU A 158 1.46 2.39 14.98
C LEU A 158 0.04 2.18 15.56
N PHE A 159 -0.23 0.94 16.00
CA PHE A 159 -1.55 0.48 16.46
C PHE A 159 -1.67 0.71 17.98
N PRO A 160 -2.51 1.67 18.44
CA PRO A 160 -2.61 2.03 19.84
C PRO A 160 -3.35 0.96 20.64
N ILE A 161 -2.98 0.81 21.91
CA ILE A 161 -3.56 -0.19 22.83
C ILE A 161 -5.08 0.00 22.94
N ASN A 162 -5.53 1.20 23.30
CA ASN A 162 -6.94 1.48 23.58
C ASN A 162 -7.84 1.14 22.37
N GLY A 163 -7.50 1.65 21.18
CA GLY A 163 -8.27 1.40 19.96
C GLY A 163 -8.22 -0.07 19.50
N THR A 164 -7.07 -0.73 19.63
CA THR A 164 -6.94 -2.17 19.37
C THR A 164 -7.85 -2.99 20.30
N VAL A 165 -7.87 -2.64 21.60
CA VAL A 165 -8.67 -3.37 22.59
C VAL A 165 -10.17 -3.10 22.42
N ASP A 166 -10.56 -1.84 22.19
CA ASP A 166 -11.95 -1.43 22.02
C ASP A 166 -12.59 -1.96 20.73
N ASN A 167 -11.83 -2.00 19.62
CA ASN A 167 -12.38 -2.23 18.28
C ASN A 167 -12.03 -3.61 17.66
N ILE A 168 -11.10 -4.37 18.26
CA ILE A 168 -10.70 -5.70 17.74
C ILE A 168 -10.80 -6.76 18.84
N VAL A 169 -10.18 -6.51 20.00
CA VAL A 169 -10.12 -7.51 21.08
C VAL A 169 -11.48 -7.72 21.76
N SER A 170 -12.26 -6.65 21.91
CA SER A 170 -13.63 -6.70 22.45
C SER A 170 -14.56 -7.66 21.66
N HIS A 171 -14.38 -7.75 20.35
CA HIS A 171 -15.10 -8.67 19.45
C HIS A 171 -14.62 -10.14 19.53
N GLY A 172 -13.74 -10.48 20.48
CA GLY A 172 -13.25 -11.85 20.70
C GLY A 172 -12.20 -12.33 19.69
N VAL A 173 -11.34 -11.42 19.22
CA VAL A 173 -10.23 -11.69 18.30
C VAL A 173 -8.91 -11.35 18.98
N ILE A 174 -7.90 -12.21 18.87
CA ILE A 174 -6.53 -11.83 19.27
C ILE A 174 -5.94 -10.96 18.18
N PHE A 175 -5.45 -9.77 18.54
CA PHE A 175 -4.65 -8.94 17.62
C PHE A 175 -3.15 -9.19 17.87
N VAL A 176 -2.39 -9.29 16.80
CA VAL A 176 -0.91 -9.35 16.83
C VAL A 176 -0.35 -8.34 15.84
N SER A 177 0.51 -7.41 16.27
CA SER A 177 1.26 -6.53 15.35
C SER A 177 2.73 -6.92 15.30
N ILE A 178 3.33 -6.90 14.10
CA ILE A 178 4.74 -7.31 13.89
C ILE A 178 5.58 -6.17 13.29
N ASN A 179 6.84 -6.07 13.72
CA ASN A 179 7.88 -5.33 12.99
C ASN A 179 8.47 -6.24 11.90
N TYR A 180 9.09 -5.66 10.87
CA TYR A 180 9.95 -6.36 9.89
C TYR A 180 11.01 -5.39 9.35
N ARG A 181 12.15 -5.87 8.81
CA ARG A 181 13.21 -4.98 8.29
C ARG A 181 12.75 -4.16 7.08
N LEU A 182 13.25 -2.93 7.00
CA LEU A 182 12.83 -1.89 6.05
C LEU A 182 14.00 -1.34 5.23
N GLY A 183 13.67 -0.69 4.12
CA GLY A 183 14.62 -0.04 3.21
C GLY A 183 15.72 -1.00 2.74
N PRO A 184 16.98 -0.55 2.60
CA PRO A 184 18.07 -1.44 2.20
C PRO A 184 18.28 -2.60 3.18
N LEU A 185 18.05 -2.42 4.49
CA LEU A 185 18.21 -3.51 5.48
C LEU A 185 17.19 -4.64 5.30
N GLY A 186 16.00 -4.35 4.75
CA GLY A 186 14.98 -5.35 4.42
C GLY A 186 15.04 -5.87 2.98
N PHE A 187 15.51 -5.06 2.03
CA PHE A 187 15.22 -5.27 0.61
C PHE A 187 16.41 -5.01 -0.35
N LEU A 188 17.62 -4.71 0.13
CA LEU A 188 18.81 -4.62 -0.72
C LEU A 188 19.10 -5.96 -1.42
N THR A 189 19.40 -5.90 -2.72
CA THR A 189 19.62 -7.06 -3.59
C THR A 189 20.89 -6.91 -4.40
N ASN A 190 21.56 -8.03 -4.66
CA ASN A 190 22.44 -8.23 -5.79
C ASN A 190 22.41 -9.72 -6.12
N MET A 191 21.51 -10.10 -7.03
CA MET A 191 21.33 -11.50 -7.47
C MET A 191 22.59 -12.15 -8.04
N ARG A 192 23.62 -11.37 -8.42
CA ARG A 192 24.91 -11.91 -8.89
C ARG A 192 25.85 -12.30 -7.76
N SER A 193 25.63 -11.78 -6.55
CA SER A 193 26.56 -11.91 -5.41
C SER A 193 25.86 -12.30 -4.10
N GLY A 194 25.05 -13.35 -4.14
CA GLY A 194 24.46 -14.00 -2.95
C GLY A 194 23.44 -13.18 -2.14
N LEU A 195 23.23 -11.91 -2.49
CA LEU A 195 22.29 -10.99 -1.85
C LEU A 195 20.93 -11.10 -2.52
N PHE A 196 20.13 -12.09 -2.12
CA PHE A 196 18.85 -12.39 -2.78
C PHE A 196 17.69 -11.44 -2.44
N GLY A 197 17.92 -10.46 -1.56
CA GLY A 197 16.88 -9.53 -1.09
C GLY A 197 15.77 -10.21 -0.28
N ASN A 198 14.61 -9.56 -0.23
CA ASN A 198 13.40 -10.03 0.45
C ASN A 198 13.52 -10.35 1.95
N TYR A 199 14.59 -9.93 2.64
CA TYR A 199 14.79 -10.18 4.08
C TYR A 199 13.61 -9.70 4.93
N GLY A 200 13.00 -8.56 4.59
CA GLY A 200 11.81 -8.04 5.26
C GLY A 200 10.54 -8.89 5.06
N LEU A 201 10.45 -9.71 4.00
CA LEU A 201 9.37 -10.70 3.84
C LEU A 201 9.69 -12.01 4.58
N GLU A 202 10.97 -12.40 4.65
CA GLU A 202 11.40 -13.55 5.48
C GLU A 202 11.13 -13.29 6.97
N ASP A 203 11.36 -12.05 7.44
CA ASP A 203 11.00 -11.60 8.79
C ASP A 203 9.50 -11.82 9.07
N GLN A 204 8.64 -11.44 8.12
CA GLN A 204 7.19 -11.66 8.22
C GLN A 204 6.83 -13.15 8.21
N ILE A 205 7.50 -13.99 7.41
CA ILE A 205 7.28 -15.45 7.38
C ILE A 205 7.69 -16.09 8.72
N VAL A 206 8.85 -15.73 9.29
CA VAL A 206 9.28 -16.28 10.58
C VAL A 206 8.40 -15.78 11.72
N ALA A 207 7.92 -14.53 11.68
CA ALA A 207 6.90 -14.05 12.61
C ALA A 207 5.60 -14.87 12.51
N LEU A 208 5.10 -15.14 11.30
CA LEU A 208 3.89 -15.96 11.09
C LEU A 208 4.08 -17.40 11.55
N GLN A 209 5.25 -18.00 11.34
CA GLN A 209 5.59 -19.33 11.85
C GLN A 209 5.63 -19.35 13.39
N TRP A 210 6.33 -18.39 14.01
CA TRP A 210 6.37 -18.22 15.47
C TRP A 210 4.96 -18.08 16.07
N ILE A 211 4.10 -17.28 15.45
CA ILE A 211 2.70 -17.10 15.87
C ILE A 211 1.95 -18.42 15.75
N LYS A 212 2.06 -19.13 14.62
CA LYS A 212 1.40 -20.42 14.43
C LYS A 212 1.82 -21.47 15.47
N ASP A 213 3.09 -21.50 15.85
CA ASP A 213 3.59 -22.47 16.83
C ASP A 213 3.31 -22.07 18.29
N THR A 214 3.17 -20.78 18.59
CA THR A 214 3.14 -20.26 19.98
C THR A 214 1.77 -19.72 20.43
N ILE A 215 0.90 -19.24 19.51
CA ILE A 215 -0.30 -18.46 19.88
C ILE A 215 -1.33 -19.26 20.69
N GLY A 216 -1.31 -20.60 20.63
CA GLY A 216 -2.13 -21.47 21.48
C GLY A 216 -1.90 -21.25 22.98
N LEU A 217 -0.68 -20.87 23.37
CA LEU A 217 -0.32 -20.58 24.77
C LEU A 217 -0.86 -19.21 25.23
N PHE A 218 -1.24 -18.36 24.27
CA PHE A 218 -1.93 -17.08 24.43
C PHE A 218 -3.45 -17.21 24.17
N ASP A 219 -4.04 -18.40 24.35
CA ASP A 219 -5.45 -18.72 24.09
C ASP A 219 -5.91 -18.60 22.63
N GLY A 220 -4.97 -18.48 21.68
CA GLY A 220 -5.25 -18.37 20.25
C GLY A 220 -5.50 -19.69 19.55
N ASP A 221 -6.14 -19.62 18.40
CA ASP A 221 -6.38 -20.76 17.52
C ASP A 221 -5.38 -20.72 16.34
N PRO A 222 -4.35 -21.58 16.33
CA PRO A 222 -3.35 -21.61 15.27
C PRO A 222 -3.90 -22.11 13.93
N SER A 223 -5.11 -22.69 13.89
CA SER A 223 -5.81 -23.01 12.64
C SER A 223 -6.59 -21.81 12.08
N ARG A 224 -6.96 -20.83 12.93
CA ARG A 224 -7.75 -19.65 12.54
C ARG A 224 -6.96 -18.35 12.53
N ILE A 225 -5.75 -18.39 11.97
CA ILE A 225 -4.92 -17.20 11.69
C ILE A 225 -5.40 -16.50 10.41
N THR A 226 -5.71 -15.21 10.53
CA THR A 226 -5.95 -14.27 9.43
C THR A 226 -4.83 -13.26 9.41
N VAL A 227 -4.28 -12.93 8.23
CA VAL A 227 -3.24 -11.91 8.10
C VAL A 227 -3.83 -10.68 7.44
N GLY A 228 -3.71 -9.53 8.10
CA GLY A 228 -4.15 -8.23 7.63
C GLY A 228 -2.99 -7.29 7.36
N GLY A 229 -3.21 -6.33 6.48
CA GLY A 229 -2.26 -5.26 6.21
C GLY A 229 -2.89 -4.12 5.42
N GLU A 230 -2.15 -3.03 5.34
CA GLU A 230 -2.50 -1.83 4.58
C GLU A 230 -1.29 -1.36 3.77
N SER A 231 -1.50 -0.71 2.61
CA SER A 231 -0.42 -0.18 1.76
C SER A 231 0.66 -1.24 1.45
N SER A 232 1.94 -0.99 1.72
CA SER A 232 3.01 -2.01 1.59
C SER A 232 2.82 -3.25 2.46
N GLY A 233 2.09 -3.13 3.57
CA GLY A 233 1.63 -4.27 4.37
C GLY A 233 0.57 -5.08 3.64
N ALA A 234 -0.40 -4.45 2.98
CA ALA A 234 -1.40 -5.14 2.15
C ALA A 234 -0.78 -5.81 0.91
N ALA A 235 0.19 -5.15 0.28
CA ALA A 235 0.99 -5.75 -0.77
C ALA A 235 1.78 -6.96 -0.25
N SER A 236 2.40 -6.86 0.94
CA SER A 236 3.02 -8.00 1.63
C SER A 236 2.01 -9.13 1.88
N VAL A 237 0.80 -8.83 2.34
CA VAL A 237 -0.25 -9.85 2.54
C VAL A 237 -0.69 -10.51 1.22
N SER A 238 -0.82 -9.77 0.12
CA SER A 238 -1.10 -10.35 -1.21
C SER A 238 0.03 -11.27 -1.70
N ILE A 239 1.29 -10.86 -1.53
CA ILE A 239 2.48 -11.68 -1.78
C ILE A 239 2.43 -12.95 -0.92
N LEU A 240 2.22 -12.83 0.39
CA LEU A 240 2.19 -13.95 1.32
C LEU A 240 0.94 -14.83 1.16
N ALA A 241 -0.18 -14.33 0.63
CA ALA A 241 -1.38 -15.12 0.34
C ALA A 241 -1.21 -16.01 -0.90
N THR A 242 -0.27 -15.66 -1.79
CA THR A 242 -0.02 -16.35 -3.07
C THR A 242 1.33 -17.06 -3.13
N SER A 243 2.32 -16.68 -2.34
CA SER A 243 3.61 -17.37 -2.26
C SER A 243 3.45 -18.88 -1.96
N PRO A 244 4.23 -19.78 -2.58
CA PRO A 244 4.25 -21.20 -2.21
C PRO A 244 4.78 -21.44 -0.79
N ARG A 245 5.69 -20.59 -0.30
CA ARG A 245 6.37 -20.77 1.00
C ARG A 245 5.51 -20.50 2.24
N THR A 246 4.28 -20.04 2.05
CA THR A 246 3.33 -19.70 3.11
C THR A 246 2.10 -20.62 3.14
N ILE A 247 2.10 -21.69 2.34
CA ILE A 247 0.99 -22.66 2.30
C ILE A 247 0.76 -23.24 3.70
N GLY A 248 -0.45 -23.06 4.22
CA GLY A 248 -0.84 -23.53 5.54
C GLY A 248 -0.28 -22.73 6.72
N LEU A 249 0.35 -21.56 6.53
CA LEU A 249 0.70 -20.66 7.65
C LEU A 249 -0.51 -19.88 8.17
N PHE A 250 -1.46 -19.53 7.29
CA PHE A 250 -2.68 -18.81 7.62
C PHE A 250 -3.80 -19.16 6.64
N GLN A 251 -5.06 -18.87 7.01
CA GLN A 251 -6.26 -19.31 6.30
C GLN A 251 -7.00 -18.20 5.53
N ARG A 252 -6.77 -16.91 5.84
CA ARG A 252 -7.54 -15.76 5.31
C ARG A 252 -6.67 -14.50 5.23
N ALA A 253 -6.98 -13.60 4.29
CA ALA A 253 -6.27 -12.34 4.12
C ALA A 253 -7.19 -11.11 4.19
N VAL A 254 -6.71 -10.03 4.82
CA VAL A 254 -7.31 -8.69 4.79
C VAL A 254 -6.33 -7.73 4.11
N ILE A 255 -6.74 -7.14 2.98
CA ILE A 255 -5.87 -6.43 2.05
C ILE A 255 -6.44 -5.02 1.83
N ARG A 256 -5.90 -4.00 2.50
CA ARG A 256 -6.38 -2.60 2.41
C ARG A 256 -5.44 -1.75 1.56
N SER A 257 -5.94 -1.06 0.55
CA SER A 257 -5.18 -0.04 -0.22
C SER A 257 -3.84 -0.54 -0.78
N GLY A 258 -3.78 -1.80 -1.23
CA GLY A 258 -2.57 -2.40 -1.81
C GLY A 258 -2.82 -3.76 -2.46
N SER A 259 -1.85 -4.22 -3.27
CA SER A 259 -1.91 -5.50 -4.00
C SER A 259 -0.50 -5.88 -4.44
N ALA A 260 -0.18 -7.18 -4.59
CA ALA A 260 1.07 -7.60 -5.23
C ALA A 260 1.14 -7.18 -6.71
N MET A 261 -0.01 -6.89 -7.35
CA MET A 261 -0.09 -6.34 -8.71
C MET A 261 0.17 -4.84 -8.78
N SER A 262 0.16 -4.12 -7.65
CA SER A 262 0.42 -2.69 -7.66
C SER A 262 1.83 -2.40 -8.19
N PRO A 263 2.00 -1.38 -9.05
CA PRO A 263 3.26 -1.15 -9.78
C PRO A 263 4.44 -0.77 -8.87
N TRP A 264 4.14 -0.36 -7.64
CA TRP A 264 5.09 -0.02 -6.59
C TRP A 264 5.43 -1.19 -5.65
N ALA A 265 4.65 -2.29 -5.70
CA ALA A 265 4.68 -3.36 -4.71
C ALA A 265 5.85 -4.34 -4.84
N ILE A 266 6.27 -4.63 -6.08
CA ILE A 266 7.39 -5.53 -6.42
C ILE A 266 8.17 -4.86 -7.56
N GLN A 267 9.33 -4.27 -7.27
CA GLN A 267 10.12 -3.53 -8.26
C GLN A 267 11.56 -4.06 -8.34
N SER A 268 11.74 -5.25 -8.95
CA SER A 268 13.07 -5.86 -9.14
C SER A 268 14.05 -4.85 -9.76
N THR A 269 13.75 -4.31 -10.95
CA THR A 269 14.67 -3.42 -11.68
C THR A 269 15.06 -2.17 -10.89
N ASN A 270 14.11 -1.51 -10.21
CA ASN A 270 14.43 -0.31 -9.43
C ASN A 270 15.24 -0.66 -8.18
N THR A 271 14.90 -1.76 -7.51
CA THR A 271 15.61 -2.22 -6.30
C THR A 271 17.01 -2.74 -6.62
N ASP A 272 17.20 -3.42 -7.75
CA ASP A 272 18.51 -3.82 -8.31
C ASP A 272 19.37 -2.57 -8.60
N LEU A 273 18.82 -1.56 -9.29
CA LEU A 273 19.52 -0.31 -9.62
C LEU A 273 19.89 0.50 -8.36
N ASN A 274 18.96 0.69 -7.43
CA ASN A 274 19.23 1.43 -6.19
C ASN A 274 20.21 0.68 -5.27
N SER A 275 20.22 -0.66 -5.30
CA SER A 275 21.23 -1.46 -4.60
C SER A 275 22.61 -1.35 -5.25
N ALA A 276 22.70 -1.37 -6.59
CA ALA A 276 23.95 -1.13 -7.31
C ALA A 276 24.53 0.26 -7.01
N ARG A 277 23.70 1.31 -7.06
CA ARG A 277 24.11 2.68 -6.71
C ARG A 277 24.55 2.81 -5.24
N LEU A 278 23.91 2.08 -4.31
CA LEU A 278 24.34 2.03 -2.91
C LEU A 278 25.73 1.40 -2.77
N MET A 279 26.01 0.30 -3.48
CA MET A 279 27.33 -0.34 -3.50
C MET A 279 28.41 0.59 -4.10
N GLU A 280 28.09 1.27 -5.21
CA GLU A 280 28.94 2.26 -5.86
C GLU A 280 29.31 3.41 -4.90
N VAL A 281 28.32 4.07 -4.30
CA VAL A 281 28.54 5.21 -3.37
C VAL A 281 29.28 4.79 -2.09
N THR A 282 29.22 3.50 -1.71
CA THR A 282 29.95 2.97 -0.53
C THR A 282 31.33 2.40 -0.86
N ASN A 283 31.69 2.29 -2.15
CA ASN A 283 32.82 1.49 -2.64
C ASN A 283 32.76 0.00 -2.20
N CYS A 284 31.57 -0.52 -1.85
CA CYS A 284 31.40 -1.96 -1.66
C CYS A 284 31.48 -2.68 -3.01
N SER A 285 32.08 -3.87 -3.04
CA SER A 285 32.18 -4.65 -4.29
C SER A 285 30.79 -4.97 -4.84
N PHE A 286 30.65 -4.93 -6.17
CA PHE A 286 29.45 -5.41 -6.87
C PHE A 286 29.60 -6.86 -7.39
N ASN A 287 30.82 -7.40 -7.42
CA ASN A 287 31.15 -8.69 -8.08
C ASN A 287 32.01 -9.62 -7.20
N ASP A 288 31.99 -9.45 -5.87
CA ASP A 288 32.74 -10.30 -4.92
C ASP A 288 31.95 -10.38 -3.62
N ASP A 289 31.08 -11.39 -3.53
CA ASP A 289 30.07 -11.62 -2.50
C ASP A 289 30.63 -11.44 -1.08
N LYS A 290 31.84 -11.96 -0.85
CA LYS A 290 32.49 -11.88 0.45
C LYS A 290 32.87 -10.44 0.78
N LYS A 291 33.55 -9.74 -0.14
CA LYS A 291 33.90 -8.32 0.04
C LYS A 291 32.66 -7.42 0.10
N THR A 292 31.60 -7.75 -0.65
CA THR A 292 30.31 -7.04 -0.59
C THR A 292 29.71 -7.16 0.81
N MET A 293 29.60 -8.37 1.35
CA MET A 293 29.01 -8.62 2.68
C MET A 293 29.86 -8.05 3.82
N GLU A 294 31.19 -8.21 3.77
CA GLU A 294 32.12 -7.60 4.73
C GLU A 294 31.96 -6.07 4.74
N CYS A 295 31.95 -5.43 3.56
CA CYS A 295 31.73 -3.99 3.43
C CYS A 295 30.37 -3.54 3.97
N LEU A 296 29.26 -4.12 3.50
CA LEU A 296 27.90 -3.74 3.90
C LEU A 296 27.64 -3.92 5.41
N ARG A 297 28.30 -4.88 6.07
CA ARG A 297 28.24 -5.07 7.53
C ARG A 297 29.00 -4.01 8.32
N THR A 298 30.04 -3.40 7.76
CA THR A 298 30.78 -2.30 8.42
C THR A 298 30.09 -0.93 8.31
N LEU A 299 29.11 -0.76 7.42
CA LEU A 299 28.38 0.51 7.27
C LEU A 299 27.62 0.87 8.55
N SER A 300 27.70 2.13 8.98
CA SER A 300 26.84 2.64 10.06
C SER A 300 25.42 2.94 9.56
N ILE A 301 24.47 2.99 10.50
CA ILE A 301 23.08 3.36 10.21
C ILE A 301 22.97 4.79 9.64
N SER A 302 23.78 5.74 10.12
CA SER A 302 23.77 7.11 9.57
C SER A 302 24.30 7.16 8.14
N GLN A 303 25.35 6.39 7.80
CA GLN A 303 25.79 6.24 6.41
C GLN A 303 24.67 5.69 5.53
N MET A 304 24.05 4.56 5.89
CA MET A 304 22.97 3.98 5.08
C MET A 304 21.75 4.91 4.93
N LYS A 305 21.37 5.65 5.98
CA LYS A 305 20.32 6.68 5.89
C LYS A 305 20.72 7.84 4.97
N ASN A 306 21.96 8.33 5.07
CA ASN A 306 22.44 9.43 4.24
C ASN A 306 22.56 9.02 2.76
N ILE A 307 22.96 7.78 2.48
CA ILE A 307 22.99 7.24 1.11
C ILE A 307 21.57 7.07 0.56
N TRP A 308 20.63 6.53 1.34
CA TRP A 308 19.22 6.48 0.94
C TRP A 308 18.68 7.88 0.62
N LYS A 309 18.98 8.89 1.46
CA LYS A 309 18.61 10.29 1.20
C LYS A 309 19.26 10.83 -0.07
N LEU A 310 20.53 10.52 -0.36
CA LEU A 310 21.19 10.90 -1.61
C LEU A 310 20.54 10.25 -2.86
N LEU A 311 20.23 8.96 -2.79
CA LEU A 311 19.55 8.24 -3.88
C LEU A 311 18.18 8.85 -4.17
N ALA A 312 17.47 9.28 -3.13
CA ALA A 312 16.20 9.99 -3.23
C ALA A 312 16.35 11.42 -3.77
N ASP A 313 17.31 12.17 -3.24
CA ASP A 313 17.65 13.53 -3.69
C ASP A 313 17.99 13.58 -5.18
N ASP A 314 18.68 12.58 -5.72
CA ASP A 314 18.98 12.51 -7.15
C ASP A 314 17.72 12.23 -8.00
N GLY A 315 16.80 11.40 -7.51
CA GLY A 315 15.46 11.28 -8.09
C GLY A 315 14.72 12.63 -8.09
N MET A 316 14.76 13.35 -6.98
CA MET A 316 14.13 14.67 -6.84
C MET A 316 14.78 15.75 -7.72
N LYS A 317 16.11 15.76 -7.88
CA LYS A 317 16.81 16.68 -8.81
C LYS A 317 16.41 16.42 -10.27
N LEU A 318 16.22 15.15 -10.66
CA LEU A 318 15.71 14.78 -11.98
C LEU A 318 14.25 15.22 -12.18
N ILE A 319 13.44 15.23 -11.12
CA ILE A 319 12.05 15.73 -11.12
C ILE A 319 12.00 17.25 -11.27
N TYR A 320 12.87 17.99 -10.60
CA TYR A 320 12.95 19.45 -10.67
C TYR A 320 13.67 20.00 -11.91
N SER A 321 14.14 19.12 -12.81
CA SER A 321 14.88 19.53 -14.01
C SER A 321 13.94 20.02 -15.11
N LYS A 322 13.99 21.33 -15.40
CA LYS A 322 13.41 21.93 -16.62
C LYS A 322 14.28 21.72 -17.87
N SER A 323 15.26 20.80 -17.84
CA SER A 323 16.05 20.44 -19.03
C SER A 323 15.33 19.40 -19.90
N ASP A 324 15.38 19.59 -21.21
CA ASP A 324 14.92 18.61 -22.20
C ASP A 324 15.81 17.35 -22.24
N SER A 325 17.07 17.45 -21.75
CA SER A 325 18.02 16.34 -21.68
C SER A 325 17.73 15.39 -20.51
N LYS A 326 16.51 14.83 -20.44
CA LYS A 326 16.12 13.90 -19.39
C LYS A 326 16.76 12.53 -19.61
N SER A 327 17.70 12.17 -18.73
CA SER A 327 18.14 10.78 -18.58
C SER A 327 16.96 9.88 -18.18
N ILE A 328 17.01 8.60 -18.51
CA ILE A 328 15.94 7.64 -18.23
C ILE A 328 15.66 7.59 -16.71
N ASN A 329 14.56 8.20 -16.28
CA ASN A 329 14.22 8.27 -14.87
C ASN A 329 13.39 7.05 -14.44
N TYR A 330 14.05 6.09 -13.79
CA TYR A 330 13.41 4.92 -13.18
C TYR A 330 12.68 5.25 -11.85
N ASN A 331 12.99 6.38 -11.22
CA ASN A 331 12.36 6.87 -9.98
C ASN A 331 11.37 8.01 -10.30
N HIS A 332 10.19 7.65 -10.79
CA HIS A 332 9.05 8.58 -10.91
C HIS A 332 8.71 9.24 -9.57
N PRO A 333 8.21 10.48 -9.50
CA PRO A 333 7.76 11.10 -8.25
C PRO A 333 6.76 10.23 -7.46
N PHE A 334 5.88 9.46 -8.12
CA PHE A 334 4.98 8.52 -7.42
C PHE A 334 5.72 7.28 -6.89
N LEU A 335 6.84 6.87 -7.50
CA LEU A 335 7.66 5.74 -7.04
C LEU A 335 8.82 6.19 -6.13
N ALA A 336 9.03 7.50 -5.97
CA ALA A 336 10.10 8.14 -5.19
C ALA A 336 9.93 8.02 -3.66
N HIS A 337 9.08 7.10 -3.20
CA HIS A 337 9.01 6.61 -1.83
C HIS A 337 9.26 5.09 -1.72
N THR A 338 9.61 4.42 -2.82
CA THR A 338 9.77 2.95 -2.93
C THR A 338 11.12 2.53 -3.54
N TYR A 339 12.23 3.01 -2.96
CA TYR A 339 13.57 2.74 -3.48
C TYR A 339 14.05 1.29 -3.33
N PHE A 340 13.66 0.63 -2.24
CA PHE A 340 14.04 -0.74 -1.92
C PHE A 340 12.78 -1.54 -1.59
N THR A 341 12.39 -2.48 -2.46
CA THR A 341 11.10 -3.20 -2.40
C THR A 341 11.29 -4.70 -2.59
N PRO A 342 10.26 -5.54 -2.39
CA PRO A 342 10.32 -6.93 -2.80
C PRO A 342 10.74 -7.14 -4.26
N VAL A 343 11.50 -8.21 -4.50
CA VAL A 343 12.07 -8.55 -5.82
C VAL A 343 11.70 -9.98 -6.23
N VAL A 344 11.53 -10.21 -7.53
CA VAL A 344 11.27 -11.54 -8.11
C VAL A 344 12.57 -12.35 -8.19
N ASP A 345 12.80 -13.23 -7.22
CA ASP A 345 13.86 -14.24 -7.28
C ASP A 345 13.32 -15.50 -7.98
N LYS A 346 13.52 -15.54 -9.29
CA LYS A 346 13.17 -16.67 -10.17
C LYS A 346 14.21 -17.79 -10.20
N TYR A 347 15.33 -17.68 -9.48
CA TYR A 347 16.45 -18.62 -9.62
C TYR A 347 16.46 -19.70 -8.53
N ARG A 348 15.85 -19.43 -7.37
CA ARG A 348 15.74 -20.39 -6.25
C ARG A 348 14.28 -20.78 -6.01
N GLU A 349 13.60 -21.34 -7.01
CA GLU A 349 12.14 -21.58 -6.98
C GLU A 349 11.60 -22.18 -5.67
N ASN A 350 12.28 -23.20 -5.11
CA ASN A 350 11.89 -23.87 -3.86
C ASN A 350 12.16 -23.06 -2.57
N GLN A 351 12.97 -22.01 -2.63
CA GLN A 351 13.34 -21.15 -1.49
C GLN A 351 12.77 -19.73 -1.61
N SER A 352 12.41 -19.31 -2.81
CA SER A 352 11.94 -17.96 -3.11
C SER A 352 10.53 -17.71 -2.57
N ILE A 353 10.34 -16.51 -1.99
CA ILE A 353 9.01 -16.01 -1.62
C ILE A 353 8.24 -15.58 -2.87
N ILE A 354 8.96 -15.05 -3.88
CA ILE A 354 8.41 -14.49 -5.12
C ILE A 354 9.13 -15.16 -6.31
N PRO A 355 8.83 -16.44 -6.60
CA PRO A 355 9.47 -17.17 -7.71
C PRO A 355 9.04 -16.66 -9.09
N LEU A 356 7.91 -15.96 -9.17
CA LEU A 356 7.25 -15.57 -10.41
C LEU A 356 6.77 -14.11 -10.35
N PRO A 357 6.64 -13.41 -11.50
CA PRO A 357 5.99 -12.10 -11.56
C PRO A 357 4.57 -12.13 -10.99
N ALA A 358 4.16 -11.06 -10.33
CA ALA A 358 2.93 -10.97 -9.53
C ALA A 358 1.69 -11.58 -10.20
N GLU A 359 1.40 -11.18 -11.44
CA GLU A 359 0.24 -11.68 -12.20
C GLU A 359 0.25 -13.21 -12.31
N ARG A 360 1.41 -13.81 -12.60
CA ARG A 360 1.54 -15.26 -12.73
C ARG A 360 1.48 -15.95 -11.37
N LEU A 361 2.14 -15.38 -10.35
CA LEU A 361 2.09 -15.86 -8.97
C LEU A 361 0.65 -15.98 -8.46
N ILE A 362 -0.18 -14.94 -8.68
CA ILE A 362 -1.59 -14.91 -8.31
C ILE A 362 -2.42 -15.89 -9.17
N ARG A 363 -2.31 -15.83 -10.51
CA ARG A 363 -3.05 -16.72 -11.42
C ARG A 363 -2.88 -18.20 -11.07
N GLU A 364 -1.68 -18.60 -10.69
CA GLU A 364 -1.37 -19.98 -10.31
C GLU A 364 -1.82 -20.28 -8.87
N ASN A 365 -1.45 -19.44 -7.89
CA ASN A 365 -1.46 -19.80 -6.46
C ASN A 365 -2.52 -19.11 -5.58
N ALA A 366 -3.41 -18.28 -6.14
CA ALA A 366 -4.55 -17.70 -5.43
C ALA A 366 -5.44 -18.80 -4.82
N ARG A 367 -5.60 -18.78 -3.48
CA ARG A 367 -6.12 -19.92 -2.70
C ARG A 367 -6.83 -19.58 -1.39
N LEU A 368 -6.83 -18.32 -0.94
CA LEU A 368 -7.38 -17.90 0.34
C LEU A 368 -8.63 -17.02 0.15
N PRO A 369 -9.63 -17.09 1.06
CA PRO A 369 -10.64 -16.05 1.21
C PRO A 369 -10.01 -14.67 1.46
N LEU A 370 -10.56 -13.65 0.80
CA LEU A 370 -10.12 -12.26 0.90
C LEU A 370 -11.21 -11.35 1.48
N MET A 371 -10.81 -10.41 2.33
CA MET A 371 -11.48 -9.12 2.48
C MET A 371 -10.53 -8.08 1.89
N ILE A 372 -10.96 -7.36 0.86
CA ILE A 372 -10.06 -6.54 0.05
C ILE A 372 -10.75 -5.23 -0.35
N GLY A 373 -10.03 -4.12 -0.39
CA GLY A 373 -10.62 -2.84 -0.78
C GLY A 373 -9.65 -1.69 -0.78
N SER A 374 -10.17 -0.54 -1.22
CA SER A 374 -9.44 0.72 -1.36
C SER A 374 -10.24 1.84 -0.71
N THR A 375 -9.58 2.96 -0.42
CA THR A 375 -10.27 4.23 -0.25
C THR A 375 -10.61 4.83 -1.63
N THR A 376 -11.34 5.94 -1.66
CA THR A 376 -11.72 6.63 -2.90
C THR A 376 -10.64 7.58 -3.40
N GLY A 377 -9.95 8.27 -2.48
CA GLY A 377 -8.93 9.29 -2.72
C GLY A 377 -7.51 8.85 -2.33
N GLU A 378 -7.15 7.60 -2.60
CA GLU A 378 -5.84 6.99 -2.28
C GLU A 378 -4.64 7.91 -2.57
N CYS A 379 -4.68 8.68 -3.65
CA CYS A 379 -3.54 9.51 -4.08
C CYS A 379 -3.68 11.01 -3.79
N ILE A 380 -4.61 11.42 -2.92
CA ILE A 380 -4.79 12.84 -2.50
C ILE A 380 -3.46 13.47 -2.07
N ALA A 381 -2.73 12.84 -1.15
CA ALA A 381 -1.49 13.40 -0.60
C ALA A 381 -0.41 13.61 -1.69
N TYR A 382 -0.31 12.67 -2.64
CA TYR A 382 0.64 12.77 -3.75
C TYR A 382 0.31 13.92 -4.71
N VAL A 383 -0.95 14.01 -5.17
CA VAL A 383 -1.33 15.07 -6.13
C VAL A 383 -1.36 16.44 -5.46
N SER A 384 -1.70 16.52 -4.16
CA SER A 384 -1.60 17.78 -3.39
C SER A 384 -0.14 18.24 -3.25
N TRP A 385 0.81 17.31 -3.11
CA TRP A 385 2.24 17.62 -3.15
C TRP A 385 2.71 18.06 -4.55
N LEU A 386 2.22 17.45 -5.63
CA LEU A 386 2.46 17.95 -6.99
C LEU A 386 1.91 19.37 -7.19
N ALA A 387 0.70 19.66 -6.68
CA ALA A 387 0.10 21.00 -6.75
C ALA A 387 0.97 22.04 -6.01
N TYR A 388 1.42 21.74 -4.79
CA TYR A 388 2.37 22.59 -4.05
C TYR A 388 3.69 22.81 -4.82
N LEU A 389 4.21 21.81 -5.51
CA LEU A 389 5.39 21.98 -6.36
C LEU A 389 5.14 22.89 -7.58
N ALA A 390 3.93 22.83 -8.16
CA ALA A 390 3.54 23.72 -9.26
C ALA A 390 3.35 25.17 -8.80
N GLU A 391 2.71 25.40 -7.64
CA GLU A 391 2.60 26.73 -7.00
C GLU A 391 3.96 27.38 -6.72
N ASN A 392 5.02 26.58 -6.62
CA ASN A 392 6.40 27.02 -6.38
C ASN A 392 7.26 27.03 -7.66
N ASP A 393 6.64 27.11 -8.85
CA ASP A 393 7.27 27.13 -10.18
C ASP A 393 8.18 25.91 -10.48
N ARG A 394 8.10 24.82 -9.71
CA ARG A 394 9.02 23.67 -9.84
C ARG A 394 8.64 22.71 -10.95
N ILE A 395 7.34 22.48 -11.13
CA ILE A 395 6.79 21.59 -12.15
C ILE A 395 5.59 22.26 -12.83
N ASP A 396 5.15 21.68 -13.95
CA ASP A 396 3.85 21.96 -14.55
C ASP A 396 2.85 20.86 -14.17
N LEU A 397 1.77 21.22 -13.48
CA LEU A 397 0.72 20.28 -13.06
C LEU A 397 -0.13 19.77 -14.25
N CYS A 398 -0.14 20.50 -15.36
CA CYS A 398 -0.81 20.10 -16.60
C CYS A 398 -0.04 18.99 -17.35
N ASN A 399 1.24 18.77 -17.01
CA ASN A 399 2.05 17.74 -17.63
C ASN A 399 1.72 16.34 -17.09
N ILE A 400 0.99 15.58 -17.91
CA ILE A 400 0.48 14.24 -17.57
C ILE A 400 1.59 13.21 -17.23
N GLU A 401 2.87 13.46 -17.55
CA GLU A 401 4.00 12.62 -17.10
C GLU A 401 4.07 12.47 -15.57
N PHE A 402 3.59 13.45 -14.80
CA PHE A 402 3.58 13.36 -13.34
C PHE A 402 2.53 12.39 -12.78
N VAL A 403 1.60 11.90 -13.61
CA VAL A 403 0.59 10.90 -13.22
C VAL A 403 0.67 9.60 -14.05
N ALA A 404 0.95 9.70 -15.35
CA ALA A 404 1.05 8.60 -16.30
C ALA A 404 2.41 8.62 -17.04
N PRO A 405 3.52 8.23 -16.37
CA PRO A 405 4.86 8.44 -16.90
C PRO A 405 5.26 7.48 -18.01
N SER A 406 5.99 8.01 -19.00
CA SER A 406 6.34 7.29 -20.22
C SER A 406 7.11 5.98 -20.01
N PHE A 407 8.07 5.91 -19.07
CA PHE A 407 8.87 4.68 -18.87
C PHE A 407 8.05 3.46 -18.40
N ARG A 408 6.80 3.65 -17.94
CA ARG A 408 5.89 2.56 -17.56
C ARG A 408 5.20 1.90 -18.75
N PHE A 409 5.28 2.49 -19.94
CA PHE A 409 4.46 2.10 -21.09
C PHE A 409 5.31 2.01 -22.36
N LYS A 410 5.27 0.88 -23.06
CA LYS A 410 6.03 0.69 -24.33
C LYS A 410 5.65 1.72 -25.40
N ASN A 411 4.36 2.04 -25.51
CA ASN A 411 3.79 2.97 -26.48
C ASN A 411 3.21 4.19 -25.73
N ALA A 412 4.11 4.95 -25.09
CA ALA A 412 3.76 5.92 -24.05
C ALA A 412 2.85 7.07 -24.51
N GLU A 413 3.12 7.67 -25.68
CA GLU A 413 2.30 8.78 -26.20
C GLU A 413 0.85 8.34 -26.44
N GLN A 414 0.65 7.15 -27.00
CA GLN A 414 -0.68 6.60 -27.25
C GLN A 414 -1.41 6.25 -25.94
N VAL A 415 -0.69 5.81 -24.91
CA VAL A 415 -1.25 5.62 -23.56
C VAL A 415 -1.65 6.97 -22.93
N LYS A 416 -0.81 8.00 -23.00
CA LYS A 416 -1.14 9.35 -22.51
C LYS A 416 -2.35 9.94 -23.23
N GLN A 417 -2.43 9.81 -24.55
CA GLN A 417 -3.60 10.20 -25.35
C GLN A 417 -4.88 9.44 -24.94
N ALA A 418 -4.80 8.13 -24.72
CA ALA A 418 -5.94 7.33 -24.28
C ALA A 418 -6.42 7.70 -22.86
N ILE A 419 -5.49 8.00 -21.93
CA ILE A 419 -5.81 8.49 -20.58
C ILE A 419 -6.45 9.87 -20.67
N TYR A 420 -5.92 10.78 -21.50
CA TYR A 420 -6.52 12.09 -21.73
C TYR A 420 -7.98 11.97 -22.18
N GLN A 421 -8.26 11.14 -23.20
CA GLN A 421 -9.60 10.90 -23.70
C GLN A 421 -10.55 10.31 -22.64
N HIS A 422 -10.10 9.32 -21.85
CA HIS A 422 -10.94 8.63 -20.87
C HIS A 422 -11.21 9.43 -19.58
N TYR A 423 -10.35 10.40 -19.24
CA TYR A 423 -10.43 11.11 -17.95
C TYR A 423 -10.83 12.59 -18.06
N PHE A 424 -10.65 13.23 -19.23
CA PHE A 424 -10.98 14.64 -19.45
C PHE A 424 -12.13 14.86 -20.43
N ASP A 425 -12.64 13.82 -21.09
CA ASP A 425 -13.72 13.90 -22.09
C ASP A 425 -13.41 14.88 -23.24
N ASN A 426 -12.15 14.88 -23.70
CA ASN A 426 -11.57 15.84 -24.66
C ASN A 426 -11.56 17.32 -24.21
N ARG A 427 -12.01 17.66 -23.00
CA ARG A 427 -11.89 19.02 -22.47
C ARG A 427 -10.41 19.43 -22.40
N PRO A 428 -10.05 20.70 -22.69
CA PRO A 428 -8.70 21.18 -22.48
C PRO A 428 -8.32 21.10 -21.00
N ILE A 429 -7.09 20.68 -20.70
CA ILE A 429 -6.53 20.84 -19.36
C ILE A 429 -6.43 22.34 -19.04
N GLN A 430 -7.16 22.77 -18.02
CA GLN A 430 -7.16 24.14 -17.50
C GLN A 430 -6.85 24.11 -15.99
N HIS A 431 -6.31 25.20 -15.45
CA HIS A 431 -6.10 25.36 -14.01
C HIS A 431 -7.41 25.68 -13.29
N ASP A 432 -8.30 24.68 -13.18
CA ASP A 432 -9.51 24.72 -12.37
C ASP A 432 -9.48 23.68 -11.24
N THR A 433 -10.53 23.65 -10.43
CA THR A 433 -10.69 22.67 -9.33
C THR A 433 -11.07 21.26 -9.79
N ASN A 434 -11.41 21.06 -11.07
CA ASN A 434 -11.67 19.74 -11.62
C ASN A 434 -10.38 19.00 -11.99
N LEU A 435 -9.34 19.74 -12.43
CA LEU A 435 -8.03 19.16 -12.78
C LEU A 435 -7.46 18.32 -11.63
N SER A 436 -7.42 18.86 -10.41
CA SER A 436 -6.91 18.14 -9.23
C SER A 436 -7.64 16.82 -8.98
N HIS A 437 -8.98 16.83 -9.06
CA HIS A 437 -9.82 15.65 -8.87
C HIS A 437 -9.62 14.60 -9.98
N ILE A 438 -9.47 15.04 -11.23
CA ILE A 438 -9.15 14.15 -12.35
C ILE A 438 -7.76 13.50 -12.14
N LEU A 439 -6.76 14.27 -11.73
CA LEU A 439 -5.41 13.75 -11.44
C LEU A 439 -5.40 12.78 -10.25
N VAL A 440 -6.10 13.09 -9.14
CA VAL A 440 -6.26 12.17 -7.99
C VAL A 440 -6.90 10.85 -8.44
N LYS A 441 -7.94 10.92 -9.28
CA LYS A 441 -8.62 9.75 -9.85
C LYS A 441 -7.66 8.90 -10.72
N ILE A 442 -6.94 9.52 -11.67
CA ILE A 442 -5.96 8.82 -12.54
C ILE A 442 -4.93 8.05 -11.71
N VAL A 443 -4.25 8.72 -10.78
CA VAL A 443 -3.17 8.08 -10.00
C VAL A 443 -3.73 6.99 -9.08
N THR A 444 -4.89 7.23 -8.45
CA THR A 444 -5.58 6.25 -7.60
C THR A 444 -5.96 4.98 -8.36
N ASP A 445 -6.53 5.14 -9.55
CA ASP A 445 -6.96 4.03 -10.40
C ASP A 445 -5.75 3.22 -10.90
N GLN A 446 -4.75 3.90 -11.46
CA GLN A 446 -3.54 3.31 -12.05
C GLN A 446 -2.64 2.56 -11.05
N ASN A 447 -2.67 2.91 -9.75
CA ASN A 447 -1.71 2.41 -8.77
C ASN A 447 -2.33 1.55 -7.65
N ILE A 448 -3.63 1.71 -7.36
CA ILE A 448 -4.33 0.95 -6.31
C ILE A 448 -5.55 0.21 -6.86
N LYS A 449 -6.59 0.92 -7.33
CA LYS A 449 -7.90 0.30 -7.60
C LYS A 449 -7.87 -0.72 -8.74
N VAL A 450 -7.20 -0.40 -9.85
CA VAL A 450 -7.12 -1.32 -11.00
C VAL A 450 -6.24 -2.53 -10.71
N PRO A 451 -5.01 -2.41 -10.15
CA PRO A 451 -4.24 -3.57 -9.68
C PRO A 451 -5.02 -4.49 -8.74
N MET A 452 -5.70 -3.91 -7.75
CA MET A 452 -6.56 -4.64 -6.81
C MET A 452 -7.68 -5.42 -7.54
N MET A 453 -8.40 -4.78 -8.46
CA MET A 453 -9.45 -5.44 -9.23
C MET A 453 -8.91 -6.47 -10.24
N LYS A 454 -7.68 -6.30 -10.75
CA LYS A 454 -7.00 -7.30 -11.58
C LYS A 454 -6.58 -8.53 -10.75
N GLU A 455 -6.13 -8.35 -9.52
CA GLU A 455 -5.90 -9.46 -8.57
C GLU A 455 -7.20 -10.23 -8.28
N ILE A 456 -8.29 -9.51 -7.94
CA ILE A 456 -9.63 -10.08 -7.71
C ILE A 456 -10.08 -10.93 -8.91
N SER A 457 -9.83 -10.47 -10.14
CA SER A 457 -10.18 -11.19 -11.37
C SER A 457 -9.56 -12.59 -11.52
N TYR A 458 -8.47 -12.87 -10.79
CA TYR A 458 -7.83 -14.18 -10.78
C TYR A 458 -8.34 -15.07 -9.63
N TYR A 459 -8.65 -14.49 -8.47
CA TYR A 459 -9.24 -15.20 -7.35
C TYR A 459 -10.67 -15.70 -7.64
N THR A 460 -11.47 -14.99 -8.44
CA THR A 460 -12.83 -15.44 -8.81
C THR A 460 -12.83 -16.77 -9.57
N ASN A 461 -11.74 -17.14 -10.25
CA ASN A 461 -11.61 -18.42 -10.96
C ASN A 461 -11.22 -19.59 -10.04
N LYS A 462 -11.12 -19.37 -8.72
CA LYS A 462 -10.62 -20.34 -7.71
C LYS A 462 -11.69 -20.80 -6.71
N ASN A 463 -12.95 -20.36 -6.87
CA ASN A 463 -14.08 -20.68 -5.97
C ASN A 463 -13.84 -20.32 -4.48
N VAL A 464 -13.01 -19.32 -4.18
CA VAL A 464 -12.81 -18.78 -2.83
C VAL A 464 -13.59 -17.48 -2.65
N PRO A 465 -14.23 -17.23 -1.49
CA PRO A 465 -15.04 -16.03 -1.28
C PRO A 465 -14.18 -14.78 -1.11
N ILE A 466 -14.56 -13.72 -1.83
CA ILE A 466 -13.91 -12.41 -1.84
C ILE A 466 -14.94 -11.39 -1.35
N PHE A 467 -14.61 -10.54 -0.39
CA PHE A 467 -15.47 -9.44 0.06
C PHE A 467 -14.81 -8.10 -0.28
N VAL A 468 -15.28 -7.47 -1.36
CA VAL A 468 -14.72 -6.21 -1.89
C VAL A 468 -15.38 -5.01 -1.24
N TYR A 469 -14.62 -3.96 -0.89
CA TYR A 469 -15.15 -2.66 -0.45
C TYR A 469 -14.48 -1.46 -1.14
N SER A 470 -15.20 -0.34 -1.12
CA SER A 470 -14.67 1.00 -1.42
C SER A 470 -15.05 1.93 -0.27
N PHE A 471 -14.03 2.50 0.39
CA PHE A 471 -14.19 3.37 1.55
C PHE A 471 -14.12 4.85 1.15
N ASP A 472 -15.10 5.64 1.58
CA ASP A 472 -15.32 7.02 1.15
C ASP A 472 -15.77 7.94 2.29
N TYR A 473 -15.89 7.43 3.51
CA TYR A 473 -16.24 8.25 4.66
C TYR A 473 -15.02 9.04 5.14
N SER A 474 -15.12 10.36 5.14
CA SER A 474 -14.15 11.20 5.81
C SER A 474 -14.82 12.39 6.49
N ASP A 475 -14.52 12.59 7.76
CA ASP A 475 -14.69 13.89 8.42
C ASP A 475 -13.55 14.82 7.96
N ASP A 476 -13.90 16.03 7.49
CA ASP A 476 -12.93 17.00 6.98
C ASP A 476 -12.01 17.55 8.06
N LYS A 477 -12.46 17.71 9.31
CA LYS A 477 -11.61 18.15 10.43
C LYS A 477 -10.52 17.09 10.68
N LEU A 478 -10.86 15.80 10.61
CA LEU A 478 -9.88 14.71 10.72
C LEU A 478 -8.91 14.69 9.53
N GLN A 479 -9.41 14.82 8.29
CA GLN A 479 -8.57 14.80 7.09
C GLN A 479 -7.63 16.02 7.01
N ASN A 480 -8.11 17.23 7.34
CA ASN A 480 -7.28 18.44 7.40
C ASN A 480 -6.27 18.42 8.58
N MET A 481 -6.49 17.64 9.65
CA MET A 481 -5.47 17.49 10.72
C MET A 481 -4.27 16.65 10.26
N HIS A 482 -4.50 15.56 9.53
CA HIS A 482 -3.42 14.76 8.94
C HIS A 482 -2.76 15.47 7.75
N LEU A 483 -3.57 15.85 6.76
CA LEU A 483 -3.12 16.45 5.51
C LEU A 483 -3.62 17.89 5.41
N SER A 484 -3.06 18.80 6.21
CA SER A 484 -3.44 20.23 6.20
C SER A 484 -3.11 20.96 4.88
N PHE A 485 -2.37 20.29 3.98
CA PHE A 485 -2.04 20.73 2.63
C PHE A 485 -2.85 19.99 1.54
N ALA A 486 -3.75 19.07 1.92
CA ALA A 486 -4.54 18.32 0.96
C ALA A 486 -5.61 19.19 0.29
N MET A 487 -5.82 18.91 -0.98
CA MET A 487 -6.98 19.38 -1.73
C MET A 487 -8.25 18.75 -1.14
N ARG A 488 -9.31 19.55 -0.97
CA ARG A 488 -10.56 19.16 -0.32
C ARG A 488 -11.56 18.52 -1.29
N ASP A 489 -12.59 17.87 -0.75
CA ASP A 489 -13.70 17.29 -1.52
C ASP A 489 -13.26 16.17 -2.49
N GLN A 490 -12.18 15.44 -2.15
CA GLN A 490 -11.54 14.41 -2.99
C GLN A 490 -11.87 12.96 -2.57
N GLY A 491 -12.82 12.78 -1.65
CA GLY A 491 -13.07 11.51 -0.97
C GLY A 491 -12.10 11.24 0.19
N ALA A 492 -12.06 10.00 0.67
CA ALA A 492 -11.20 9.57 1.78
C ALA A 492 -9.77 9.27 1.32
N ALA A 493 -8.77 9.81 2.02
CA ALA A 493 -7.34 9.62 1.73
C ALA A 493 -6.84 8.18 1.99
N HIS A 494 -5.59 7.90 1.60
CA HIS A 494 -4.90 6.61 1.84
C HIS A 494 -5.01 6.19 3.32
N GLY A 495 -5.37 4.93 3.57
CA GLY A 495 -5.40 4.35 4.92
C GLY A 495 -6.38 4.99 5.93
N PHE A 496 -7.27 5.90 5.51
CA PHE A 496 -8.25 6.50 6.45
C PHE A 496 -9.21 5.48 7.07
N ASP A 497 -9.43 4.34 6.43
CA ASP A 497 -10.18 3.24 7.02
C ASP A 497 -9.48 2.58 8.22
N LEU A 498 -8.15 2.70 8.34
CA LEU A 498 -7.40 2.38 9.57
C LEU A 498 -7.65 3.40 10.68
N VAL A 499 -7.72 4.70 10.34
CA VAL A 499 -7.87 5.80 11.30
C VAL A 499 -9.15 5.60 12.12
N TYR A 500 -10.25 5.22 11.46
CA TYR A 500 -11.49 4.82 12.14
C TYR A 500 -11.35 3.45 12.83
N LEU A 501 -10.83 2.41 12.15
CA LEU A 501 -10.69 1.07 12.73
C LEU A 501 -9.92 1.06 14.07
N PHE A 502 -8.85 1.85 14.18
CA PHE A 502 -8.02 1.95 15.39
C PHE A 502 -8.32 3.19 16.26
N GLN A 503 -9.31 4.01 15.90
CA GLN A 503 -9.64 5.29 16.56
C GLN A 503 -8.40 6.13 16.93
N SER A 504 -7.47 6.27 15.98
CA SER A 504 -6.28 7.11 16.16
C SER A 504 -5.64 7.48 14.84
N MET A 505 -5.15 8.72 14.76
CA MET A 505 -4.34 9.17 13.62
C MET A 505 -2.92 8.56 13.63
N SER A 506 -2.49 7.95 14.75
CA SER A 506 -1.15 7.37 14.90
C SER A 506 -0.84 6.20 13.95
N VAL A 507 -1.84 5.68 13.24
CA VAL A 507 -1.66 4.64 12.22
C VAL A 507 -1.14 5.18 10.88
N LEU A 508 -1.34 6.48 10.60
CA LEU A 508 -0.80 7.17 9.42
C LEU A 508 0.23 8.24 9.77
N ASP A 509 0.13 8.82 10.97
CA ASP A 509 0.85 10.04 11.34
C ASP A 509 1.83 9.81 12.50
N PRO A 510 3.11 10.16 12.35
CA PRO A 510 4.09 10.04 13.43
C PRO A 510 3.93 11.13 14.51
N ARG A 511 3.09 12.16 14.30
CA ARG A 511 2.75 13.18 15.31
C ARG A 511 1.76 12.62 16.35
N ASN A 512 1.86 13.09 17.58
CA ASN A 512 0.89 12.74 18.63
C ASN A 512 -0.36 13.64 18.52
N ILE A 513 -1.33 13.21 17.71
CA ILE A 513 -2.58 13.94 17.45
C ILE A 513 -3.72 13.33 18.27
N THR A 514 -4.20 14.06 19.28
CA THR A 514 -5.43 13.71 20.00
C THR A 514 -6.64 14.03 19.13
N VAL A 515 -7.59 13.08 19.03
CA VAL A 515 -8.81 13.22 18.23
C VAL A 515 -10.04 13.07 19.11
N GLU A 516 -11.00 13.99 18.93
CA GLU A 516 -12.38 13.85 19.40
C GLU A 516 -13.21 13.22 18.26
N TRP A 517 -13.95 12.16 18.56
CA TRP A 517 -14.69 11.37 17.56
C TRP A 517 -16.18 11.72 17.58
N ALA A 518 -16.75 12.02 16.41
CA ALA A 518 -18.18 12.25 16.24
C ALA A 518 -18.98 10.95 16.36
N SER A 519 -20.30 11.04 16.57
CA SER A 519 -21.16 9.83 16.68
C SER A 519 -21.18 9.03 15.38
N GLU A 520 -21.06 9.74 14.27
CA GLU A 520 -20.94 9.26 12.90
C GLU A 520 -19.64 8.44 12.73
N ASP A 521 -18.50 8.95 13.21
CA ASP A 521 -17.22 8.24 13.19
C ASP A 521 -17.25 6.97 14.05
N LEU A 522 -17.94 7.02 15.19
CA LEU A 522 -18.13 5.85 16.07
C LEU A 522 -18.98 4.77 15.37
N ASN A 523 -20.00 5.16 14.59
CA ASN A 523 -20.80 4.24 13.78
C ASN A 523 -19.97 3.60 12.65
N ILE A 524 -19.15 4.39 11.94
CA ILE A 524 -18.24 3.90 10.90
C ILE A 524 -17.17 2.96 11.50
N THR A 525 -16.59 3.34 12.65
CA THR A 525 -15.68 2.47 13.42
C THR A 525 -16.36 1.13 13.71
N TYR A 526 -17.56 1.16 14.31
CA TYR A 526 -18.28 -0.04 14.72
C TYR A 526 -18.61 -0.95 13.53
N PHE A 527 -18.94 -0.39 12.37
CA PHE A 527 -19.16 -1.15 11.14
C PHE A 527 -17.88 -1.86 10.67
N ILE A 528 -16.76 -1.13 10.54
CA ILE A 528 -15.49 -1.68 10.03
C ILE A 528 -14.92 -2.71 11.01
N ALA A 529 -14.93 -2.40 12.31
CA ALA A 529 -14.55 -3.30 13.39
C ALA A 529 -15.35 -4.61 13.36
N SER A 530 -16.68 -4.51 13.30
CA SER A 530 -17.56 -5.68 13.37
C SER A 530 -17.49 -6.52 12.10
N THR A 531 -17.47 -5.92 10.90
CA THR A 531 -17.33 -6.66 9.63
C THR A 531 -15.97 -7.34 9.50
N MET A 532 -14.88 -6.65 9.83
CA MET A 532 -13.54 -7.23 9.76
C MET A 532 -13.36 -8.35 10.79
N THR A 533 -13.77 -8.16 12.05
CA THR A 533 -13.66 -9.21 13.07
C THR A 533 -14.58 -10.40 12.78
N ASN A 534 -15.75 -10.19 12.18
CA ASN A 534 -16.59 -11.27 11.67
C ASN A 534 -15.90 -12.05 10.54
N PHE A 535 -15.23 -11.38 9.60
CA PHE A 535 -14.44 -12.06 8.57
C PHE A 535 -13.27 -12.85 9.17
N VAL A 536 -12.54 -12.31 10.16
CA VAL A 536 -11.50 -13.04 10.90
C VAL A 536 -12.08 -14.29 11.58
N LYS A 537 -13.21 -14.15 12.29
CA LYS A 537 -13.90 -15.26 12.98
C LYS A 537 -14.41 -16.33 12.01
N PHE A 538 -15.19 -15.95 11.00
CA PHE A 538 -16.06 -16.85 10.24
C PHE A 538 -15.74 -16.96 8.73
N GLY A 539 -14.87 -16.09 8.19
CA GLY A 539 -14.59 -16.00 6.75
C GLY A 539 -15.67 -15.24 5.97
N ASN A 540 -16.56 -14.54 6.67
CA ASN A 540 -17.67 -13.77 6.10
C ASN A 540 -17.93 -12.54 7.00
N PRO A 541 -17.98 -11.30 6.47
CA PRO A 541 -18.30 -10.11 7.27
C PRO A 541 -19.74 -10.12 7.83
N ASN A 542 -20.65 -10.82 7.14
CA ASN A 542 -22.02 -11.02 7.58
C ASN A 542 -22.07 -12.13 8.64
N PHE A 543 -22.04 -11.76 9.91
CA PHE A 543 -22.40 -12.68 10.99
C PHE A 543 -23.48 -12.05 11.88
N GLN A 544 -24.58 -12.79 12.03
CA GLN A 544 -25.71 -12.40 12.85
C GLN A 544 -25.77 -13.28 14.10
N LYS A 545 -25.70 -12.66 15.27
CA LYS A 545 -26.33 -13.19 16.48
C LYS A 545 -26.86 -12.06 17.34
N GLU A 546 -28.17 -12.08 17.54
CA GLU A 546 -28.87 -11.51 18.71
C GLU A 546 -28.69 -9.99 18.98
N SER A 547 -28.51 -9.15 17.95
CA SER A 547 -29.08 -7.78 17.94
C SER A 547 -29.22 -7.18 16.53
N ASN A 548 -30.38 -6.58 16.23
CA ASN A 548 -30.72 -5.99 14.92
C ASN A 548 -30.07 -4.60 14.66
N LYS A 549 -28.85 -4.36 15.17
CA LYS A 549 -28.16 -3.06 15.00
C LYS A 549 -27.64 -2.81 13.58
N LEU A 550 -27.45 -3.86 12.78
CA LEU A 550 -26.80 -3.78 11.47
C LEU A 550 -27.67 -4.46 10.39
N GLN A 551 -28.55 -3.68 9.78
CA GLN A 551 -29.43 -4.12 8.69
C GLN A 551 -28.75 -3.96 7.32
N PHE A 552 -27.71 -4.74 7.06
CA PHE A 552 -27.05 -4.79 5.74
C PHE A 552 -26.76 -6.23 5.30
N HIS A 553 -26.50 -6.39 4.00
CA HIS A 553 -25.90 -7.59 3.43
C HIS A 553 -24.72 -7.21 2.54
N TRP A 554 -23.57 -7.83 2.76
CA TRP A 554 -22.36 -7.68 1.96
C TRP A 554 -22.13 -8.98 1.19
N PRO A 555 -22.63 -9.13 -0.03
CA PRO A 555 -22.44 -10.36 -0.80
C PRO A 555 -20.96 -10.58 -1.14
N PRO A 556 -20.53 -11.84 -1.34
CA PRO A 556 -19.24 -12.10 -1.94
C PRO A 556 -19.20 -11.55 -3.38
N PHE A 557 -18.05 -11.06 -3.81
CA PHE A 557 -17.87 -10.53 -5.16
C PHE A 557 -17.87 -11.66 -6.21
N ASP A 558 -18.73 -11.51 -7.21
CA ASP A 558 -18.72 -12.25 -8.46
C ASP A 558 -18.77 -11.28 -9.65
N PHE A 559 -18.46 -11.76 -10.86
CA PHE A 559 -18.56 -10.91 -12.06
C PHE A 559 -19.99 -10.58 -12.52
N PRO A 560 -21.00 -11.49 -12.41
CA PRO A 560 -22.37 -11.18 -12.81
C PRO A 560 -23.03 -10.03 -12.04
N SER A 561 -22.79 -9.94 -10.73
CA SER A 561 -23.28 -8.82 -9.90
C SER A 561 -22.29 -7.65 -9.85
N SER A 562 -20.99 -7.95 -9.79
CA SER A 562 -19.88 -7.03 -9.54
C SER A 562 -20.13 -6.05 -8.40
N GLN A 563 -20.70 -6.56 -7.30
CA GLN A 563 -21.02 -5.74 -6.12
C GLN A 563 -19.83 -5.64 -5.15
N GLN A 564 -19.51 -4.40 -4.76
CA GLN A 564 -18.61 -4.07 -3.65
C GLN A 564 -19.38 -3.28 -2.59
N MET A 565 -18.97 -3.39 -1.33
CA MET A 565 -19.56 -2.58 -0.25
C MET A 565 -19.00 -1.16 -0.30
N TYR A 566 -19.85 -0.17 -0.55
CA TYR A 566 -19.51 1.24 -0.37
C TYR A 566 -19.68 1.63 1.10
N ILE A 567 -18.65 2.25 1.67
CA ILE A 567 -18.59 2.67 3.07
C ILE A 567 -18.33 4.18 3.11
N GLY A 568 -19.39 4.96 2.88
CA GLY A 568 -19.41 6.42 3.01
C GLY A 568 -20.40 6.88 4.07
N SER A 569 -20.97 8.09 3.91
CA SER A 569 -22.11 8.59 4.71
C SER A 569 -23.38 7.73 4.58
N GLN A 570 -23.40 6.82 3.61
CA GLN A 570 -24.35 5.72 3.48
C GLN A 570 -23.55 4.44 3.25
N ILE A 571 -23.97 3.33 3.87
CA ILE A 571 -23.33 2.02 3.72
C ILE A 571 -24.25 1.13 2.88
N LYS A 572 -23.78 0.70 1.69
CA LYS A 572 -24.60 -0.04 0.72
C LYS A 572 -23.75 -0.78 -0.32
N PRO A 573 -24.22 -1.91 -0.87
CA PRO A 573 -23.63 -2.47 -2.09
C PRO A 573 -23.74 -1.48 -3.27
N ILE A 574 -22.64 -1.30 -4.01
CA ILE A 574 -22.60 -0.59 -5.29
C ILE A 574 -21.94 -1.49 -6.34
N LYS A 575 -22.17 -1.21 -7.64
CA LYS A 575 -21.42 -1.89 -8.71
C LYS A 575 -20.02 -1.29 -8.87
N VAL A 576 -19.04 -2.13 -9.17
CA VAL A 576 -17.71 -1.71 -9.63
C VAL A 576 -17.85 -1.12 -11.05
N PRO A 577 -17.20 0.03 -11.37
CA PRO A 577 -17.23 0.61 -12.72
C PRO A 577 -16.43 -0.22 -13.72
N PHE A 578 -17.12 -1.12 -14.44
CA PHE A 578 -16.50 -2.02 -15.41
C PHE A 578 -15.74 -1.31 -16.54
N GLU A 579 -16.20 -0.13 -16.98
CA GLU A 579 -15.59 0.64 -18.07
C GLU A 579 -14.15 1.07 -17.74
N LEU A 580 -13.92 1.48 -16.49
CA LEU A 580 -12.59 1.78 -15.96
C LEU A 580 -11.67 0.56 -15.98
N LEU A 581 -12.19 -0.61 -15.58
CA LEU A 581 -11.43 -1.86 -15.61
C LEU A 581 -11.14 -2.32 -17.04
N TYR A 582 -12.07 -2.15 -17.96
CA TYR A 582 -11.86 -2.44 -19.37
C TYR A 582 -10.81 -1.51 -20.00
N PHE A 583 -10.88 -0.21 -19.71
CA PHE A 583 -9.92 0.77 -20.17
C PHE A 583 -8.48 0.38 -19.80
N TRP A 584 -8.20 0.17 -18.50
CA TRP A 584 -6.85 -0.17 -18.07
C TRP A 584 -6.42 -1.61 -18.38
N ASN A 585 -7.27 -2.61 -18.14
CA ASN A 585 -6.91 -4.03 -18.29
C ASN A 585 -7.15 -4.58 -19.71
N ARG A 586 -7.66 -3.79 -20.66
CA ARG A 586 -7.81 -4.18 -22.07
C ARG A 586 -7.31 -3.11 -23.02
N THR A 587 -7.82 -1.88 -22.98
CA THR A 587 -7.40 -0.83 -23.93
C THR A 587 -5.91 -0.48 -23.77
N ILE A 588 -5.45 -0.23 -22.54
CA ILE A 588 -4.02 0.08 -22.28
C ILE A 588 -3.11 -1.15 -22.45
N GLU A 589 -3.60 -2.37 -22.24
CA GLU A 589 -2.84 -3.59 -22.60
C GLU A 589 -2.68 -3.73 -24.12
N ILE A 590 -3.77 -3.59 -24.88
CA ILE A 590 -3.76 -3.66 -26.35
C ILE A 590 -2.81 -2.61 -26.92
N ILE A 591 -2.94 -1.34 -26.50
CA ILE A 591 -2.05 -0.25 -26.95
C ILE A 591 -0.57 -0.61 -26.75
N GLN A 592 -0.20 -1.21 -25.62
CA GLN A 592 1.18 -1.64 -25.37
C GLN A 592 1.63 -2.85 -26.20
N THR A 593 0.72 -3.76 -26.57
CA THR A 593 1.09 -4.89 -27.45
C THR A 593 1.34 -4.47 -28.91
N LEU A 594 0.75 -3.36 -29.37
CA LEU A 594 0.90 -2.91 -30.76
C LEU A 594 2.38 -2.70 -31.14
N SER A 595 2.74 -3.20 -32.32
CA SER A 595 4.01 -2.92 -32.98
C SER A 595 3.84 -1.72 -33.91
N LEU A 596 3.73 -0.52 -33.33
CA LEU A 596 3.66 0.72 -34.09
C LEU A 596 4.99 0.96 -34.81
N GLN A 597 4.99 0.83 -36.14
CA GLN A 597 6.14 1.25 -36.95
C GLN A 597 6.36 2.76 -36.78
N HIS A 598 7.62 3.18 -36.66
CA HIS A 598 7.98 4.58 -36.37
C HIS A 598 7.64 5.57 -37.51
N ASP A 599 7.18 5.07 -38.65
CA ASP A 599 6.82 5.87 -39.82
C ASP A 599 5.56 6.74 -39.60
N PHE A 600 4.76 6.44 -38.57
CA PHE A 600 3.68 7.34 -38.10
C PHE A 600 4.20 8.32 -37.05
N ILE A 601 4.97 9.31 -37.52
CA ILE A 601 5.28 10.51 -36.75
C ILE A 601 4.00 11.33 -36.60
N PHE A 602 3.37 11.26 -35.42
CA PHE A 602 2.50 12.35 -34.98
C PHE A 602 3.41 13.55 -34.70
N GLU A 603 3.33 14.58 -35.54
CA GLU A 603 4.12 15.80 -35.32
C GLU A 603 3.71 16.44 -33.97
N PRO A 604 4.67 16.72 -33.06
CA PRO A 604 4.35 17.49 -31.87
C PRO A 604 3.93 18.91 -32.30
N PRO A 605 2.87 19.50 -31.71
CA PRO A 605 2.46 20.85 -32.04
C PRO A 605 3.63 21.81 -31.79
N THR A 606 3.97 22.62 -32.80
CA THR A 606 5.13 23.52 -32.72
C THR A 606 4.99 24.51 -31.57
N VAL A 607 6.12 24.86 -30.95
CA VAL A 607 6.21 25.63 -29.69
C VAL A 607 5.48 26.98 -29.74
N SER A 608 5.18 27.49 -30.94
CA SER A 608 4.32 28.65 -31.20
C SER A 608 2.88 28.53 -30.67
N ASN A 609 2.38 27.32 -30.39
CA ASN A 609 0.96 27.08 -30.14
C ASN A 609 0.58 27.09 -28.64
N PHE A 610 1.51 27.38 -27.73
CA PHE A 610 1.26 27.50 -26.29
C PHE A 610 0.65 28.87 -25.89
N HIS A 611 -0.56 29.16 -26.40
CA HIS A 611 -1.40 30.23 -25.91
C HIS A 611 -2.83 29.75 -25.66
N CYS A 612 -3.36 30.04 -24.48
CA CYS A 612 -4.73 29.71 -24.08
C CYS A 612 -5.73 30.58 -24.86
N GLY A 613 -6.12 30.11 -26.04
CA GLY A 613 -7.11 30.73 -26.92
C GLY A 613 -8.15 29.72 -27.38
N VAL A 614 -9.39 30.19 -27.58
CA VAL A 614 -10.52 29.37 -27.99
C VAL A 614 -10.32 28.83 -29.41
N PHE A 615 -10.60 27.54 -29.61
CA PHE A 615 -10.73 26.94 -30.95
C PHE A 615 -12.21 26.80 -31.30
N GLU A 616 -12.61 27.36 -32.45
CA GLU A 616 -13.87 27.05 -33.12
C GLU A 616 -13.61 26.13 -34.34
N ASP A 617 -14.61 25.30 -34.66
CA ASP A 617 -14.83 24.57 -35.92
C ASP A 617 -13.67 23.87 -36.64
N TYR A 618 -13.40 22.61 -36.23
CA TYR A 618 -12.83 21.59 -37.15
C TYR A 618 -13.48 20.19 -37.06
N GLU A 619 -14.74 20.07 -36.62
CA GLU A 619 -15.48 18.79 -36.64
C GLU A 619 -15.60 18.17 -38.04
N LEU A 620 -15.57 18.99 -39.09
CA LEU A 620 -15.94 18.64 -40.47
C LEU A 620 -15.13 17.51 -41.11
N LEU A 621 -13.94 17.17 -40.59
CA LEU A 621 -13.08 16.14 -41.16
C LEU A 621 -13.35 14.75 -40.59
N ASN A 622 -13.64 14.63 -39.29
CA ASN A 622 -13.89 13.33 -38.65
C ASN A 622 -15.21 12.71 -39.13
N TYR A 623 -16.24 13.52 -39.37
CA TYR A 623 -17.49 13.07 -40.00
C TYR A 623 -17.26 12.47 -41.39
N ARG A 624 -16.28 12.95 -42.18
CA ARG A 624 -15.95 12.36 -43.49
C ARG A 624 -15.34 10.96 -43.35
N VAL A 625 -14.42 10.76 -42.41
CA VAL A 625 -13.79 9.45 -42.16
C VAL A 625 -14.85 8.44 -41.69
N ALA A 626 -15.70 8.82 -40.73
CA ALA A 626 -16.81 7.99 -40.26
C ALA A 626 -17.79 7.64 -41.39
N PHE A 627 -18.19 8.64 -42.20
CA PHE A 627 -19.09 8.44 -43.34
C PHE A 627 -18.55 7.44 -44.37
N PHE A 628 -17.29 7.58 -44.81
CA PHE A 628 -16.70 6.64 -45.78
C PHE A 628 -16.47 5.24 -45.20
N THR A 629 -16.24 5.11 -43.90
CA THR A 629 -16.13 3.81 -43.22
C THR A 629 -17.49 3.10 -43.16
N VAL A 630 -18.56 3.82 -42.80
CA VAL A 630 -19.93 3.26 -42.80
C VAL A 630 -20.40 2.92 -44.22
N LEU A 631 -20.06 3.75 -45.22
CA LEU A 631 -20.44 3.52 -46.61
C LEU A 631 -19.77 2.25 -47.18
N THR A 632 -18.48 2.05 -46.92
CA THR A 632 -17.75 0.87 -47.40
C THR A 632 -18.23 -0.43 -46.73
N LEU A 633 -18.50 -0.41 -45.42
CA LEU A 633 -19.13 -1.54 -44.72
C LEU A 633 -20.53 -1.86 -45.26
N SER A 634 -21.35 -0.83 -45.54
CA SER A 634 -22.71 -1.01 -46.09
C SER A 634 -22.68 -1.63 -47.49
N LEU A 635 -21.76 -1.20 -48.35
CA LEU A 635 -21.60 -1.76 -49.70
C LEU A 635 -21.10 -3.21 -49.66
N ALA A 636 -20.17 -3.53 -48.76
CA ALA A 636 -19.72 -4.91 -48.56
C ALA A 636 -20.86 -5.83 -48.08
N MET A 637 -21.72 -5.36 -47.16
CA MET A 637 -22.89 -6.10 -46.68
C MET A 637 -23.92 -6.33 -47.80
N LEU A 638 -24.18 -5.33 -48.65
CA LEU A 638 -25.05 -5.47 -49.82
C LEU A 638 -24.50 -6.48 -50.85
N PHE A 639 -23.19 -6.49 -51.08
CA PHE A 639 -22.55 -7.45 -51.97
C PHE A 639 -22.65 -8.89 -51.45
N LEU A 640 -22.43 -9.10 -50.15
CA LEU A 640 -22.63 -10.38 -49.48
C LEU A 640 -24.08 -10.87 -49.55
N LEU A 641 -25.06 -9.98 -49.31
CA LEU A 641 -26.49 -10.30 -49.44
C LEU A 641 -26.85 -10.69 -50.88
N GLY A 642 -26.36 -9.95 -51.89
CA GLY A 642 -26.56 -10.27 -53.30
C GLY A 642 -25.96 -11.64 -53.68
N PHE A 643 -24.77 -11.95 -53.19
CA PHE A 643 -24.10 -13.24 -53.41
C PHE A 643 -24.86 -14.41 -52.76
N CYS A 644 -25.33 -14.25 -51.52
CA CYS A 644 -26.17 -15.23 -50.85
C CYS A 644 -27.50 -15.47 -51.59
N CYS A 645 -28.16 -14.42 -52.09
CA CYS A 645 -29.37 -14.54 -52.91
C CYS A 645 -29.10 -15.29 -54.23
N PHE A 646 -27.99 -14.99 -54.91
CA PHE A 646 -27.59 -15.67 -56.15
C PHE A 646 -27.35 -17.18 -55.92
N LEU A 647 -26.65 -17.54 -54.84
CA LEU A 647 -26.46 -18.94 -54.45
C LEU A 647 -27.80 -19.64 -54.13
N HIS A 648 -28.70 -18.99 -53.38
CA HIS A 648 -29.99 -19.57 -53.01
C HIS A 648 -30.92 -19.81 -54.22
N VAL A 649 -30.93 -18.88 -55.19
CA VAL A 649 -31.70 -19.04 -56.44
C VAL A 649 -31.15 -20.17 -57.30
N ASN A 650 -29.83 -20.27 -57.46
CA ASN A 650 -29.23 -21.37 -58.23
C ASN A 650 -29.47 -22.74 -57.57
N TYR A 651 -29.39 -22.82 -56.24
CA TYR A 651 -29.69 -24.05 -55.50
C TYR A 651 -31.13 -24.52 -55.72
N ARG A 652 -32.13 -23.63 -55.53
CA ARG A 652 -33.55 -23.96 -55.77
C ARG A 652 -33.87 -24.31 -57.22
N ASN A 653 -33.12 -23.79 -58.19
CA ASN A 653 -33.31 -24.12 -59.60
C ASN A 653 -32.73 -25.50 -59.97
N GLN A 654 -31.75 -26.01 -59.21
CA GLN A 654 -31.26 -27.39 -59.38
C GLN A 654 -32.22 -28.42 -58.76
N GLU A 655 -32.79 -28.16 -57.58
CA GLU A 655 -33.76 -29.07 -56.93
C GLU A 655 -35.05 -29.31 -57.74
N LYS A 656 -35.40 -28.40 -58.67
CA LYS A 656 -36.65 -28.49 -59.46
C LYS A 656 -36.52 -29.18 -60.83
N ASN A 657 -35.30 -29.53 -61.27
CA ASN A 657 -35.07 -30.19 -62.55
C ASN A 657 -34.88 -31.71 -62.41
N ILE A 658 -35.65 -32.34 -61.51
CA ILE A 658 -35.80 -33.80 -61.43
C ILE A 658 -37.19 -34.18 -61.98
N PRO A 659 -37.35 -34.43 -63.30
CA PRO A 659 -38.56 -35.02 -63.83
C PRO A 659 -38.60 -36.51 -63.45
N THR A 660 -39.44 -36.89 -62.50
CA THR A 660 -39.81 -38.29 -62.28
C THR A 660 -40.60 -38.82 -63.47
N VAL A 661 -40.28 -40.06 -63.87
CA VAL A 661 -40.91 -40.77 -64.98
C VAL A 661 -42.38 -41.07 -64.69
N VAL A 662 -43.21 -41.07 -65.75
CA VAL A 662 -44.63 -41.45 -65.69
C VAL A 662 -44.81 -42.79 -66.43
N GLU A 663 -45.07 -43.84 -65.67
CA GLU A 663 -46.21 -44.77 -65.80
C GLU A 663 -46.32 -45.66 -64.54
#